data_AF-A0A285DR63-F1
#
_entry.id   AF-A0A285DR63-F1
#
_cell.length_a   1.000
_cell.length_b   1.000
_cell.length_c   1.000
_cell.angle_alpha   90.00
_cell.angle_beta   90.00
_cell.angle_gamma   90.00
#
_symmetry.space_group_name_H-M   'P 1'
#
loop_
_entity.id
_entity.type
_entity.pdbx_description
1 polymer ?
#
loop_
_entity_poly.entity_id
_entity_poly.type
_entity_poly.pdbx_seq_one_letter_code
_entity_poly.pdbx_strand_id
1 'polypeptide(L)'
;MALRATRKVTHGICLTALLAGSIAVPAVLAPATAVAADSCPSGVATYVLERKPGLLSVTPRTLRKYVDSDPKGADADGTVFDTGFTGTIGAQSRVFAGGNGVIYEILSDGRVKSYKDNTATGGQLLTAARTYDVNWTTRKRVWASGDRIFSVHEGGKLEVFKQGDPLTGKGELTLVGTLPVDRPAVVAFTNADDVWAVGRTIYTLKDGEIRSWAYTESGTAPVLPTAGTVVATGLTAAVQAWSPGPGTVYTASKTTSADNPTTVKGYTGTPLALVNAEVRTGIEGEFLPDTASCLTASDPEVKPHFGAAPDSTGVSTAPAESDPDQVTDGPAVVSGKFTLGDGNPAPGLPVLIEAVNTGEETEGETKPPVLGQTTTASDGSWSFTLPDTLPADVQAAVDQNGGALNVSATAAGKTSSGVPLVGLDHPVAAPKTPATGKITAFAAAASSEPTHTVALIPALPAGATDPGATDPTPEQAATTYAALRESGAVDPDEPTPLWQSDRSLLSEDFNPYLVNGSDISAQKVTPYGSENCYTLQFEIGSTHAYTVVGEAHAYWDAKASLDYDTKMSSTVDVAVSSGSNWKLGGGVTLGGSAGSATGFSKQGPYFGRQFKVPIKYTKYRYTYYCGGVARSSWKKIIAGKYDIPNGKEASRMGSSKVAKNDGPMPYANSPRANRGIVERNTYFQLSSGKSTKWSGAATAFKVALGASTQYDRDHKQRIDAGSKNGEHTIWGKNGRLSGKPGIFYSY
;
A
#
# COMPACT_ATOMS: atom_id res chain seq x y z
N MET A 1 65.70 11.39 46.09
CA MET A 1 64.38 10.76 45.89
C MET A 1 63.72 10.73 47.27
N ALA A 2 62.90 11.74 47.51
CA ALA A 2 62.63 12.35 48.82
C ALA A 2 61.33 11.77 49.42
N LEU A 3 61.36 11.21 50.64
CA LEU A 3 61.19 11.82 51.98
C LEU A 3 59.73 11.67 52.50
N ARG A 4 59.53 10.88 53.58
CA ARG A 4 59.31 11.27 55.01
C ARG A 4 57.82 11.43 55.36
N ALA A 5 57.23 10.62 56.27
CA ALA A 5 57.33 10.72 57.74
C ALA A 5 57.05 12.16 58.24
N THR A 6 56.13 12.51 59.14
CA THR A 6 55.83 11.93 60.46
C THR A 6 54.82 12.88 61.17
N ARG A 7 53.99 12.36 62.11
CA ARG A 7 53.62 12.91 63.46
C ARG A 7 53.08 14.37 63.58
N LYS A 8 52.25 14.82 64.54
CA LYS A 8 51.46 14.34 65.70
C LYS A 8 50.98 15.65 66.42
N VAL A 9 49.87 15.60 67.18
CA VAL A 9 49.47 16.52 68.31
C VAL A 9 49.16 18.02 67.97
N THR A 10 48.34 18.85 68.64
CA THR A 10 47.53 18.86 69.89
C THR A 10 46.56 20.06 69.86
N HIS A 11 45.39 19.93 70.51
CA HIS A 11 44.60 20.89 71.32
C HIS A 11 44.66 22.43 71.12
N GLY A 12 43.48 23.06 71.14
CA GLY A 12 43.29 24.48 71.45
C GLY A 12 41.83 24.84 71.72
N ILE A 13 41.52 25.08 72.99
CA ILE A 13 40.24 25.48 73.60
C ILE A 13 39.92 26.95 73.24
N CYS A 14 38.65 27.33 73.04
CA CYS A 14 38.10 28.57 73.61
C CYS A 14 36.57 28.61 73.59
N LEU A 15 36.01 28.94 74.76
CA LEU A 15 34.60 29.06 75.08
C LEU A 15 34.41 30.46 75.71
N THR A 16 33.57 31.31 75.13
CA THR A 16 33.00 32.56 75.71
C THR A 16 31.79 32.94 74.83
N ALA A 17 30.53 32.83 75.30
CA ALA A 17 29.76 33.82 76.09
C ALA A 17 29.57 35.16 75.33
N LEU A 18 28.42 35.83 75.22
CA LEU A 18 27.02 35.69 75.67
C LEU A 18 26.21 36.81 74.96
N LEU A 19 24.89 36.64 74.83
CA LEU A 19 23.82 37.65 74.60
C LEU A 19 23.58 38.35 73.24
N ALA A 20 22.40 38.02 72.70
CA ALA A 20 21.27 38.88 72.39
C ALA A 20 21.35 39.90 71.22
N GLY A 21 20.55 39.60 70.20
CA GLY A 21 20.12 40.53 69.16
C GLY A 21 19.22 39.82 68.16
N SER A 22 17.93 39.69 68.47
CA SER A 22 16.91 39.19 67.55
C SER A 22 16.76 40.15 66.37
N ILE A 23 17.45 39.86 65.27
CA ILE A 23 17.22 40.45 63.96
C ILE A 23 16.34 39.46 63.18
N ALA A 24 15.15 39.91 62.79
CA ALA A 24 14.29 39.16 61.86
C ALA A 24 15.00 39.07 60.50
N VAL A 25 15.45 37.87 60.15
CA VAL A 25 15.94 37.55 58.79
C VAL A 25 14.74 37.07 57.98
N PRO A 26 14.52 37.59 56.75
CA PRO A 26 13.45 37.10 55.88
C PRO A 26 13.62 35.60 55.63
N ALA A 27 12.50 34.87 55.72
CA ALA A 27 12.45 33.44 55.47
C ALA A 27 13.09 33.14 54.11
N VAL A 28 14.22 32.43 54.13
CA VAL A 28 14.79 31.78 52.96
C VAL A 28 13.70 30.85 52.42
N LEU A 29 13.18 31.18 51.24
CA LEU A 29 12.35 30.28 50.44
C LEU A 29 13.12 28.97 50.33
N ALA A 30 12.59 27.91 50.94
CA ALA A 30 13.08 26.56 50.71
C ALA A 30 13.12 26.34 49.19
N PRO A 31 14.22 25.83 48.62
CA PRO A 31 14.27 25.51 47.22
C PRO A 31 13.09 24.59 46.92
N ALA A 32 12.28 24.97 45.93
CA ALA A 32 11.23 24.12 45.42
C ALA A 32 11.83 22.73 45.20
N THR A 33 11.23 21.71 45.80
CA THR A 33 11.57 20.32 45.53
C THR A 33 11.61 20.13 44.03
N ALA A 34 12.80 19.86 43.50
CA ALA A 34 13.01 19.59 42.09
C ALA A 34 12.08 18.44 41.70
N VAL A 35 11.03 18.77 40.94
CA VAL A 35 10.31 17.77 40.15
C VAL A 35 11.36 17.25 39.18
N ALA A 36 11.60 15.94 39.16
CA ALA A 36 12.50 15.34 38.19
C ALA A 36 12.11 15.86 36.80
N ALA A 37 13.04 16.52 36.11
CA ALA A 37 12.82 16.92 34.74
C ALA A 37 12.55 15.64 33.94
N ASP A 38 11.39 15.54 33.30
CA ASP A 38 11.11 14.45 32.37
C ASP A 38 12.28 14.37 31.37
N SER A 39 12.91 13.20 31.29
CA SER A 39 14.00 12.97 30.34
C SER A 39 13.49 13.21 28.92
N CYS A 40 14.16 14.08 28.15
CA CYS A 40 13.76 14.37 26.78
C CYS A 40 13.64 13.07 25.97
N PRO A 41 12.48 12.79 25.35
CA PRO A 41 12.30 11.56 24.58
C PRO A 41 13.16 11.56 23.33
N SER A 42 13.63 10.36 22.96
CA SER A 42 14.28 10.09 21.69
C SER A 42 13.30 9.62 20.61
N GLY A 43 12.03 9.39 20.94
CA GLY A 43 10.99 9.02 19.99
C GLY A 43 9.63 9.55 20.42
N VAL A 44 8.77 9.88 19.45
CA VAL A 44 7.48 10.54 19.67
C VAL A 44 6.37 9.78 18.94
N ALA A 45 5.27 9.51 19.65
CA ALA A 45 4.11 8.87 19.03
C ALA A 45 3.46 9.81 18.02
N THR A 46 3.06 9.28 16.87
CA THR A 46 2.28 10.03 15.87
C THR A 46 1.03 9.26 15.52
N TYR A 47 -0.15 9.84 15.74
CA TYR A 47 -1.41 9.18 15.38
C TYR A 47 -1.84 9.65 14.00
N VAL A 48 -2.37 8.75 13.18
CA VAL A 48 -2.90 9.10 11.86
C VAL A 48 -4.35 8.67 11.80
N LEU A 49 -5.25 9.63 11.60
CA LEU A 49 -6.66 9.36 11.36
C LEU A 49 -6.84 9.05 9.87
N GLU A 50 -6.88 7.76 9.55
CA GLU A 50 -6.97 7.27 8.19
C GLU A 50 -8.29 7.70 7.56
N ARG A 51 -8.21 8.26 6.36
CA ARG A 51 -9.37 8.52 5.49
C ARG A 51 -9.20 7.65 4.26
N LYS A 52 -9.97 6.57 4.15
CA LYS A 52 -10.01 5.79 2.92
C LYS A 52 -10.74 6.62 1.85
N PRO A 53 -10.07 7.03 0.75
CA PRO A 53 -10.74 7.72 -0.34
C PRO A 53 -11.87 6.83 -0.92
N GLY A 54 -12.99 7.42 -1.32
CA GLY A 54 -14.09 6.69 -1.99
C GLY A 54 -15.06 5.91 -1.08
N LEU A 55 -14.79 5.75 0.21
CA LEU A 55 -15.77 5.19 1.16
C LEU A 55 -16.82 6.23 1.55
N LEU A 56 -18.08 5.79 1.68
CA LEU A 56 -19.20 6.64 2.10
C LEU A 56 -18.87 7.30 3.45
N SER A 57 -19.28 8.56 3.59
CA SER A 57 -19.09 9.44 4.78
C SER A 57 -19.64 8.86 6.10
N VAL A 58 -20.29 7.69 6.08
CA VAL A 58 -20.96 7.07 7.24
C VAL A 58 -20.14 5.98 7.92
N THR A 59 -19.02 5.53 7.35
CA THR A 59 -18.22 4.43 7.92
C THR A 59 -17.28 4.94 9.01
N PRO A 60 -17.18 4.25 10.18
CA PRO A 60 -16.15 4.54 11.17
C PRO A 60 -14.74 4.58 10.57
N ARG A 61 -13.88 5.45 11.10
CA ARG A 61 -12.50 5.62 10.64
C ARG A 61 -11.53 4.93 11.57
N THR A 62 -10.36 4.59 11.05
CA THR A 62 -9.26 4.00 11.81
C THR A 62 -8.32 5.10 12.27
N LEU A 63 -8.04 5.15 13.57
CA LEU A 63 -6.89 5.87 14.10
C LEU A 63 -5.75 4.87 14.25
N ARG A 64 -4.62 5.09 13.57
CA ARG A 64 -3.44 4.24 13.64
C ARG A 64 -2.31 4.95 14.37
N LYS A 65 -1.57 4.22 15.19
CA LYS A 65 -0.39 4.75 15.88
C LYS A 65 0.88 4.43 15.09
N TYR A 66 1.68 5.47 14.93
CA TYR A 66 3.06 5.41 14.47
C TYR A 66 4.01 5.90 15.56
N VAL A 67 5.31 5.65 15.39
CA VAL A 67 6.39 6.22 16.20
C VAL A 67 7.42 6.86 15.28
N ASP A 68 7.69 8.14 15.52
CA ASP A 68 8.86 8.85 15.02
C ASP A 68 10.03 8.48 15.93
N SER A 69 11.04 7.77 15.39
CA SER A 69 12.15 7.26 16.19
C SER A 69 13.35 8.19 16.28
N ASP A 70 13.45 9.20 15.41
CA ASP A 70 14.47 10.24 15.46
C ASP A 70 13.88 11.64 15.19
N PRO A 71 12.96 12.11 16.06
CA PRO A 71 12.29 13.40 15.91
C PRO A 71 13.28 14.56 15.98
N LYS A 72 14.44 14.40 16.64
CA LYS A 72 15.45 15.46 16.76
C LYS A 72 16.21 15.66 15.45
N GLY A 73 16.58 14.56 14.79
CA GLY A 73 17.21 14.57 13.47
C GLY A 73 16.24 14.82 12.32
N ALA A 74 14.95 14.96 12.61
CA ALA A 74 13.86 14.95 11.63
C ALA A 74 13.93 13.73 10.69
N ASP A 75 14.26 12.59 11.28
CA ASP A 75 14.49 11.31 10.62
C ASP A 75 15.49 11.38 9.46
N ALA A 76 16.61 12.11 9.60
CA ALA A 76 17.63 12.24 8.55
C ALA A 76 18.05 10.88 7.93
N ASP A 77 18.17 9.85 8.76
CA ASP A 77 18.43 8.45 8.38
C ASP A 77 17.30 7.51 8.85
N GLY A 78 16.10 8.04 9.10
CA GLY A 78 15.00 7.42 9.83
C GLY A 78 13.70 7.28 9.01
N THR A 79 12.64 6.85 9.70
CA THR A 79 11.27 6.91 9.18
C THR A 79 10.29 6.93 10.36
N VAL A 80 9.03 7.20 10.07
CA VAL A 80 7.93 7.05 11.04
C VAL A 80 7.35 5.62 10.91
N PHE A 81 7.45 4.83 11.99
CA PHE A 81 7.13 3.40 12.00
C PHE A 81 5.68 3.11 12.34
N ASP A 82 5.03 2.23 11.57
CA ASP A 82 3.72 1.69 11.96
C ASP A 82 3.89 0.75 13.16
N THR A 83 3.16 1.02 14.25
CA THR A 83 3.18 0.16 15.44
C THR A 83 2.19 -1.00 15.37
N GLY A 84 1.31 -1.03 14.35
CA GLY A 84 0.23 -1.99 14.21
C GLY A 84 -0.98 -1.72 15.12
N PHE A 85 -0.85 -0.82 16.11
CA PHE A 85 -1.96 -0.47 16.99
C PHE A 85 -2.95 0.46 16.32
N THR A 86 -4.22 0.11 16.42
CA THR A 86 -5.33 0.88 15.86
C THR A 86 -6.45 1.07 16.87
N GLY A 87 -7.30 2.06 16.61
CA GLY A 87 -8.52 2.35 17.34
C GLY A 87 -9.61 2.84 16.38
N THR A 88 -10.87 2.64 16.75
CA THR A 88 -12.01 3.05 15.93
C THR A 88 -12.53 4.41 16.37
N ILE A 89 -12.69 5.33 15.41
CA ILE A 89 -13.21 6.68 15.60
C ILE A 89 -14.52 6.82 14.81
N GLY A 90 -15.48 7.56 15.36
CA GLY A 90 -16.73 7.84 14.66
C GLY A 90 -16.51 8.48 13.29
N ALA A 91 -17.37 8.12 12.32
CA ALA A 91 -17.26 8.58 10.93
C ALA A 91 -17.16 10.11 10.81
N GLN A 92 -17.97 10.81 11.61
CA GLN A 92 -18.08 12.28 11.64
C GLN A 92 -17.35 12.94 12.81
N SER A 93 -16.68 12.16 13.66
CA SER A 93 -15.96 12.73 14.81
C SER A 93 -14.78 13.59 14.35
N ARG A 94 -14.24 14.42 15.23
CA ARG A 94 -12.94 15.09 14.99
C ARG A 94 -11.98 14.70 16.08
N VAL A 95 -10.70 14.58 15.75
CA VAL A 95 -9.70 14.08 16.69
C VAL A 95 -8.53 15.04 16.73
N PHE A 96 -7.98 15.26 17.91
CA PHE A 96 -6.72 15.97 18.07
C PHE A 96 -5.89 15.34 19.20
N ALA A 97 -4.57 15.36 19.05
CA ALA A 97 -3.66 14.91 20.09
C ALA A 97 -3.53 15.97 21.19
N GLY A 98 -3.57 15.51 22.44
CA GLY A 98 -3.45 16.32 23.64
C GLY A 98 -2.03 16.53 24.15
N GLY A 99 -1.08 15.75 23.65
CA GLY A 99 0.20 15.54 24.30
C GLY A 99 0.18 14.34 25.26
N ASN A 100 1.35 13.76 25.56
CA ASN A 100 1.55 12.71 26.56
C ASN A 100 0.65 11.48 26.34
N GLY A 101 0.40 11.08 25.11
CA GLY A 101 -0.48 9.94 24.78
C GLY A 101 -1.95 10.17 25.07
N VAL A 102 -2.40 11.41 25.29
CA VAL A 102 -3.82 11.75 25.42
C VAL A 102 -4.39 12.09 24.04
N ILE A 103 -5.54 11.53 23.70
CA ILE A 103 -6.24 11.74 22.43
C ILE A 103 -7.64 12.25 22.74
N TYR A 104 -8.07 13.33 22.10
CA TYR A 104 -9.43 13.85 22.26
C TYR A 104 -10.27 13.58 21.01
N GLU A 105 -11.51 13.16 21.21
CA GLU A 105 -12.51 12.97 20.17
C GLU A 105 -13.69 13.90 20.42
N ILE A 106 -13.97 14.79 19.48
CA ILE A 106 -15.19 15.60 19.44
C ILE A 106 -16.22 14.79 18.67
N LEU A 107 -17.27 14.34 19.35
CA LEU A 107 -18.36 13.58 18.75
C LEU A 107 -19.25 14.49 17.89
N SER A 108 -20.03 13.88 17.00
CA SER A 108 -20.97 14.60 16.14
C SER A 108 -22.06 15.36 16.91
N ASP A 109 -22.39 14.93 18.14
CA ASP A 109 -23.32 15.61 19.05
C ASP A 109 -22.68 16.75 19.85
N GLY A 110 -21.37 16.99 19.67
CA GLY A 110 -20.62 18.07 20.31
C GLY A 110 -19.94 17.69 21.63
N ARG A 111 -20.23 16.53 22.22
CA ARG A 111 -19.51 16.08 23.42
C ARG A 111 -18.06 15.78 23.08
N VAL A 112 -17.19 15.92 24.07
CA VAL A 112 -15.76 15.61 23.92
C VAL A 112 -15.44 14.38 24.76
N LYS A 113 -14.73 13.41 24.20
CA LYS A 113 -14.11 12.31 24.94
C LYS A 113 -12.61 12.48 24.94
N SER A 114 -11.97 12.12 26.05
CA SER A 114 -10.52 11.89 26.09
C SER A 114 -10.24 10.41 26.23
N TYR A 115 -9.16 9.98 25.59
CA TYR A 115 -8.61 8.65 25.66
C TYR A 115 -7.13 8.74 26.05
N LYS A 116 -6.65 7.68 26.69
CA LYS A 116 -5.23 7.47 26.97
C LYS A 116 -4.72 6.31 26.11
N ASP A 117 -3.62 6.56 25.40
CA ASP A 117 -2.83 5.52 24.77
C ASP A 117 -2.04 4.75 25.84
N ASN A 118 -2.42 3.48 26.02
CA ASN A 118 -1.76 2.55 26.93
C ASN A 118 -0.97 1.46 26.20
N THR A 119 -0.74 1.59 24.89
CA THR A 119 -0.06 0.55 24.09
C THR A 119 1.37 0.28 24.56
N ALA A 120 2.06 1.29 25.10
CA ALA A 120 3.41 1.14 25.66
C ALA A 120 3.47 0.21 26.88
N THR A 121 2.34 0.04 27.58
CA THR A 121 2.20 -0.87 28.73
C THR A 121 1.37 -2.12 28.40
N GLY A 122 1.15 -2.39 27.11
CA GLY A 122 0.37 -3.54 26.62
C GLY A 122 -1.15 -3.34 26.59
N GLY A 123 -1.64 -2.12 26.83
CA GLY A 123 -3.05 -1.75 26.75
C GLY A 123 -3.53 -1.35 25.35
N GLN A 124 -4.78 -0.88 25.26
CA GLN A 124 -5.39 -0.41 24.01
C GLN A 124 -4.98 1.03 23.67
N LEU A 125 -4.98 1.35 22.37
CA LEU A 125 -4.72 2.71 21.86
C LEU A 125 -5.75 3.74 22.35
N LEU A 126 -7.03 3.35 22.40
CA LEU A 126 -8.13 4.21 22.85
C LEU A 126 -8.71 3.72 24.17
N THR A 127 -7.96 3.87 25.27
CA THR A 127 -8.52 3.60 26.60
C THR A 127 -9.30 4.81 27.08
N ALA A 128 -10.62 4.69 27.29
CA ALA A 128 -11.45 5.81 27.73
C ALA A 128 -10.94 6.43 29.04
N ALA A 129 -10.72 7.74 29.05
CA ALA A 129 -10.28 8.49 30.22
C ALA A 129 -11.42 9.32 30.81
N ARG A 130 -12.08 10.15 30.00
CA ARG A 130 -13.19 11.00 30.44
C ARG A 130 -14.14 11.38 29.30
N THR A 131 -15.41 11.61 29.63
CA THR A 131 -16.36 12.32 28.76
C THR A 131 -16.65 13.69 29.37
N TYR A 132 -16.65 14.71 28.52
CA TYR A 132 -16.94 16.10 28.85
C TYR A 132 -18.31 16.46 28.28
N ASP A 133 -19.22 16.85 29.16
CA ASP A 133 -20.56 17.35 28.79
C ASP A 133 -20.48 18.82 28.37
N VAL A 134 -19.75 19.05 27.29
CA VAL A 134 -19.64 20.35 26.59
C VAL A 134 -20.28 20.22 25.21
N ASN A 135 -20.60 21.35 24.57
CA ASN A 135 -21.04 21.37 23.17
C ASN A 135 -19.97 22.05 22.30
N TRP A 136 -19.19 21.24 21.60
CA TRP A 136 -18.12 21.68 20.69
C TRP A 136 -18.46 21.44 19.20
N THR A 137 -19.75 21.35 18.86
CA THR A 137 -20.19 21.24 17.46
C THR A 137 -19.69 22.43 16.62
N THR A 138 -19.80 23.66 17.15
CA THR A 138 -19.48 24.92 16.45
C THR A 138 -17.99 25.32 16.44
N ARG A 139 -17.09 24.40 16.77
CA ARG A 139 -15.63 24.66 16.67
C ARG A 139 -15.20 24.38 15.24
N LYS A 140 -14.37 25.21 14.61
CA LYS A 140 -13.82 24.96 13.27
C LYS A 140 -12.48 24.21 13.34
N ARG A 141 -11.63 24.59 14.29
CA ARG A 141 -10.30 24.00 14.53
C ARG A 141 -10.03 23.87 16.01
N VAL A 142 -9.33 22.80 16.39
CA VAL A 142 -8.90 22.54 17.77
C VAL A 142 -7.52 21.92 17.75
N TRP A 143 -6.63 22.39 18.62
CA TRP A 143 -5.32 21.80 18.86
C TRP A 143 -4.94 21.95 20.33
N ALA A 144 -3.95 21.19 20.79
CA ALA A 144 -3.48 21.25 22.17
C ALA A 144 -1.97 21.41 22.24
N SER A 145 -1.49 21.88 23.39
CA SER A 145 -0.07 21.82 23.76
C SER A 145 0.05 21.86 25.28
N GLY A 146 0.62 20.78 25.84
CA GLY A 146 0.75 20.64 27.29
C GLY A 146 -0.60 20.71 28.01
N ASP A 147 -0.76 21.69 28.90
CA ASP A 147 -1.97 21.90 29.69
C ASP A 147 -2.98 22.87 29.04
N ARG A 148 -2.82 23.20 27.76
CA ARG A 148 -3.69 24.11 27.01
C ARG A 148 -4.36 23.43 25.82
N ILE A 149 -5.64 23.74 25.63
CA ILE A 149 -6.41 23.40 24.43
C ILE A 149 -6.92 24.69 23.81
N PHE A 150 -6.66 24.86 22.53
CA PHE A 150 -7.02 26.05 21.75
C PHE A 150 -8.15 25.68 20.79
N SER A 151 -9.15 26.54 20.69
CA SER A 151 -10.31 26.28 19.85
C SER A 151 -10.75 27.52 19.10
N VAL A 152 -10.74 27.46 17.78
CA VAL A 152 -11.31 28.51 16.93
C VAL A 152 -12.79 28.18 16.73
N HIS A 153 -13.69 29.04 17.23
CA HIS A 153 -15.12 28.93 16.99
C HIS A 153 -15.46 29.27 15.53
N GLU A 154 -16.56 28.75 14.99
CA GLU A 154 -17.13 29.16 13.69
C GLU A 154 -17.31 30.68 13.53
N GLY A 155 -17.64 31.42 14.60
CA GLY A 155 -17.67 32.90 14.59
C GLY A 155 -16.28 33.55 14.60
N GLY A 156 -15.21 32.77 14.49
CA GLY A 156 -13.83 33.21 14.32
C GLY A 156 -13.10 33.62 15.60
N LYS A 157 -13.73 33.64 16.78
CA LYS A 157 -13.01 33.87 18.05
C LYS A 157 -12.14 32.66 18.44
N LEU A 158 -11.02 32.92 19.09
CA LEU A 158 -10.18 31.89 19.71
C LEU A 158 -10.51 31.77 21.19
N GLU A 159 -10.82 30.56 21.64
CA GLU A 159 -10.98 30.23 23.06
C GLU A 159 -9.83 29.35 23.51
N VAL A 160 -9.32 29.63 24.71
CA VAL A 160 -8.22 28.86 25.31
C VAL A 160 -8.73 28.21 26.58
N PHE A 161 -8.59 26.89 26.67
CA PHE A 161 -8.97 26.08 27.81
C PHE A 161 -7.72 25.53 28.49
N LYS A 162 -7.80 25.37 29.82
CA LYS A 162 -6.83 24.63 30.62
C LYS A 162 -7.35 23.22 30.84
N GLN A 163 -6.47 22.25 30.66
CA GLN A 163 -6.69 20.85 31.06
C GLN A 163 -6.12 20.65 32.47
N GLY A 164 -6.97 20.26 33.42
CA GLY A 164 -6.57 20.07 34.83
C GLY A 164 -5.63 18.90 35.08
N ASP A 165 -5.66 17.86 34.24
CA ASP A 165 -4.75 16.71 34.30
C ASP A 165 -4.37 16.28 32.86
N PRO A 166 -3.38 16.97 32.25
CA PRO A 166 -3.00 16.75 30.87
C PRO A 166 -2.21 15.45 30.64
N LEU A 167 -1.68 14.83 31.70
CA LEU A 167 -0.93 13.57 31.59
C LEU A 167 -1.86 12.37 31.39
N THR A 168 -3.07 12.43 31.96
CA THR A 168 -4.05 11.34 31.89
C THR A 168 -5.27 11.68 31.05
N GLY A 169 -5.53 12.96 30.80
CA GLY A 169 -6.74 13.45 30.14
C GLY A 169 -8.00 13.35 31.00
N LYS A 170 -7.87 13.16 32.33
CA LYS A 170 -9.02 13.00 33.25
C LYS A 170 -9.48 14.31 33.90
N GLY A 171 -8.67 15.37 33.82
CA GLY A 171 -8.97 16.64 34.47
C GLY A 171 -10.12 17.39 33.81
N GLU A 172 -10.56 18.46 34.47
CA GLU A 172 -11.56 19.39 33.94
C GLU A 172 -11.01 20.23 32.79
N LEU A 173 -11.91 20.65 31.89
CA LEU A 173 -11.63 21.70 30.91
C LEU A 173 -12.19 23.03 31.43
N THR A 174 -11.31 23.97 31.77
CA THR A 174 -11.70 25.29 32.28
C THR A 174 -11.30 26.38 31.29
N LEU A 175 -12.23 27.30 30.98
CA LEU A 175 -11.93 28.42 30.08
C LEU A 175 -10.93 29.37 30.76
N VAL A 176 -9.78 29.57 30.12
CA VAL A 176 -8.76 30.54 30.50
C VAL A 176 -9.18 31.92 30.01
N GLY A 177 -9.52 32.02 28.72
CA GLY A 177 -10.02 33.26 28.13
C GLY A 177 -10.31 33.15 26.65
N THR A 178 -10.67 34.29 26.06
CA THR A 178 -11.08 34.41 24.66
C THR A 178 -10.35 35.57 23.98
N LEU A 179 -9.92 35.37 22.74
CA LEU A 179 -9.41 36.42 21.86
C LEU A 179 -10.41 36.69 20.73
N PRO A 180 -10.66 37.97 20.39
CA PRO A 180 -11.65 38.32 19.38
C PRO A 180 -11.17 38.00 17.95
N VAL A 181 -12.13 37.86 17.04
CA VAL A 181 -11.93 37.41 15.65
C VAL A 181 -11.06 38.34 14.81
N ASP A 182 -11.04 39.63 15.15
CA ASP A 182 -10.29 40.68 14.46
C ASP A 182 -8.79 40.69 14.85
N ARG A 183 -8.39 39.91 15.86
CA ARG A 183 -6.97 39.78 16.22
C ARG A 183 -6.20 39.15 15.06
N PRO A 184 -5.09 39.75 14.60
CA PRO A 184 -4.33 39.22 13.47
C PRO A 184 -3.94 37.74 13.59
N ALA A 185 -3.52 37.30 14.78
CA ALA A 185 -3.20 35.90 15.04
C ALA A 185 -4.42 34.98 14.85
N VAL A 186 -5.59 35.41 15.30
CA VAL A 186 -6.83 34.63 15.20
C VAL A 186 -7.32 34.54 13.75
N VAL A 187 -7.18 35.62 12.98
CA VAL A 187 -7.41 35.62 11.53
C VAL A 187 -6.46 34.62 10.84
N ALA A 188 -5.18 34.64 11.19
CA ALA A 188 -4.19 33.72 10.65
C ALA A 188 -4.55 32.25 10.95
N PHE A 189 -4.93 31.93 12.20
CA PHE A 189 -5.33 30.57 12.58
C PHE A 189 -6.59 30.10 11.84
N THR A 190 -7.52 31.02 11.57
CA THR A 190 -8.78 30.70 10.89
C THR A 190 -8.58 30.37 9.42
N ASN A 191 -7.62 31.04 8.78
CA ASN A 191 -7.36 30.99 7.33
C ASN A 191 -6.18 30.07 6.94
N ALA A 192 -5.39 29.61 7.91
CA ALA A 192 -4.29 28.67 7.69
C ALA A 192 -4.79 27.39 7.01
N ASP A 193 -3.92 26.69 6.29
CA ASP A 193 -4.21 25.33 5.82
C ASP A 193 -4.15 24.38 7.04
N ASP A 194 -3.16 24.56 7.91
CA ASP A 194 -3.00 23.79 9.16
C ASP A 194 -2.49 24.62 10.35
N VAL A 195 -2.78 24.18 11.58
CA VAL A 195 -2.40 24.85 12.84
C VAL A 195 -2.02 23.82 13.89
N TRP A 196 -0.84 23.97 14.50
CA TRP A 196 -0.36 23.11 15.59
C TRP A 196 0.39 23.93 16.64
N ALA A 197 0.74 23.32 17.77
CA ALA A 197 1.51 24.01 18.81
C ALA A 197 2.48 23.07 19.53
N VAL A 198 3.65 23.61 19.88
CA VAL A 198 4.65 22.93 20.72
C VAL A 198 5.06 23.87 21.85
N GLY A 199 4.85 23.41 23.08
CA GLY A 199 5.07 24.22 24.27
C GLY A 199 4.23 25.50 24.25
N ARG A 200 4.90 26.65 24.21
CA ARG A 200 4.27 27.98 24.20
C ARG A 200 4.30 28.64 22.82
N THR A 201 4.52 27.88 21.75
CA THR A 201 4.56 28.40 20.38
C THR A 201 3.47 27.74 19.56
N ILE A 202 2.63 28.56 18.92
CA ILE A 202 1.62 28.13 17.95
C ILE A 202 2.17 28.37 16.55
N TYR A 203 1.96 27.42 15.64
CA TYR A 203 2.41 27.49 14.26
C TYR A 203 1.23 27.46 13.30
N THR A 204 1.39 28.12 12.17
CA THR A 204 0.42 28.11 11.07
C THR A 204 1.13 27.76 9.78
N LEU A 205 0.59 26.81 9.01
CA LEU A 205 0.93 26.59 7.61
C LEU A 205 -0.09 27.30 6.74
N LYS A 206 0.34 28.16 5.81
CA LYS A 206 -0.53 28.73 4.78
C LYS A 206 0.21 28.88 3.46
N ASP A 207 -0.29 28.27 2.40
CA ASP A 207 0.22 28.39 1.02
C ASP A 207 1.74 28.13 0.93
N GLY A 208 2.22 27.15 1.72
CA GLY A 208 3.64 26.78 1.78
C GLY A 208 4.53 27.67 2.65
N GLU A 209 3.95 28.58 3.44
CA GLU A 209 4.65 29.38 4.45
C GLU A 209 4.28 28.91 5.86
N ILE A 210 5.29 28.73 6.71
CA ILE A 210 5.12 28.46 8.15
C ILE A 210 5.43 29.73 8.93
N ARG A 211 4.50 30.15 9.79
CA ARG A 211 4.71 31.21 10.79
C ARG A 211 4.56 30.67 12.20
N SER A 212 5.31 31.28 13.13
CA SER A 212 5.23 31.01 14.56
C SER A 212 4.63 32.20 15.32
N TRP A 213 3.92 31.90 16.40
CA TRP A 213 3.20 32.84 17.23
C TRP A 213 3.47 32.48 18.70
N ALA A 214 4.21 33.32 19.40
CA ALA A 214 4.49 33.11 20.83
C ALA A 214 3.22 33.32 21.65
N TYR A 215 2.82 32.31 22.41
CA TYR A 215 1.68 32.33 23.31
C TYR A 215 2.14 32.58 24.74
N THR A 216 1.59 33.62 25.36
CA THR A 216 1.80 33.92 26.77
C THR A 216 0.46 34.17 27.47
N GLU A 217 0.49 34.21 28.80
CA GLU A 217 -0.66 34.57 29.62
C GLU A 217 -0.27 35.76 30.50
N SER A 218 -1.12 36.79 30.53
CA SER A 218 -1.01 37.90 31.48
C SER A 218 -2.10 37.73 32.52
N GLY A 219 -1.74 37.24 33.70
CA GLY A 219 -2.73 36.72 34.66
C GLY A 219 -3.44 35.49 34.08
N THR A 220 -4.76 35.57 33.90
CA THR A 220 -5.57 34.53 33.23
C THR A 220 -5.90 34.86 31.78
N ALA A 221 -5.42 35.99 31.24
CA ALA A 221 -5.77 36.41 29.88
C ALA A 221 -4.78 35.86 28.85
N PRO A 222 -5.23 35.21 27.76
CA PRO A 222 -4.36 34.78 26.66
C PRO A 222 -3.79 35.99 25.91
N VAL A 223 -2.51 35.93 25.56
CA VAL A 223 -1.80 36.98 24.81
C VAL A 223 -1.07 36.36 23.61
N LEU A 224 -1.24 37.00 22.45
CA LEU A 224 -0.56 36.66 21.19
C LEU A 224 -0.04 37.93 20.53
N PRO A 225 1.07 37.85 19.79
CA PRO A 225 1.62 38.99 19.06
C PRO A 225 0.70 39.42 17.92
N THR A 226 0.87 40.67 17.47
CA THR A 226 0.13 41.24 16.32
C THR A 226 0.64 40.74 14.97
N ALA A 227 1.84 40.16 14.92
CA ALA A 227 2.41 39.55 13.72
C ALA A 227 3.13 38.25 14.08
N GLY A 228 2.98 37.23 13.23
CA GLY A 228 3.70 35.97 13.34
C GLY A 228 5.07 36.05 12.66
N THR A 229 6.05 35.37 13.24
CA THR A 229 7.42 35.30 12.70
C THR A 229 7.50 34.20 11.64
N VAL A 230 8.00 34.53 10.45
CA VAL A 230 8.23 33.54 9.37
C VAL A 230 9.30 32.54 9.82
N VAL A 231 8.98 31.26 9.72
CA VAL A 231 9.86 30.13 10.09
C VAL A 231 10.39 29.45 8.84
N ALA A 232 9.53 29.25 7.83
CA ALA A 232 9.87 28.64 6.55
C ALA A 232 8.94 29.14 5.44
N THR A 233 9.42 29.10 4.20
CA THR A 233 8.67 29.42 2.97
C THR A 233 8.98 28.40 1.88
N GLY A 234 8.22 28.41 0.78
CA GLY A 234 8.48 27.55 -0.39
C GLY A 234 7.99 26.10 -0.25
N LEU A 235 7.16 25.79 0.76
CA LEU A 235 6.62 24.46 1.03
C LEU A 235 5.32 24.20 0.24
N THR A 236 5.29 24.55 -1.05
CA THR A 236 4.04 24.69 -1.85
C THR A 236 3.23 23.41 -2.03
N ALA A 237 3.82 22.23 -1.81
CA ALA A 237 3.11 20.95 -1.86
C ALA A 237 2.54 20.52 -0.49
N ALA A 238 2.91 21.18 0.61
CA ALA A 238 2.49 20.83 1.95
C ALA A 238 1.03 21.25 2.19
N VAL A 239 0.22 20.29 2.64
CA VAL A 239 -1.18 20.54 3.07
C VAL A 239 -1.36 20.35 4.57
N GLN A 240 -0.38 19.74 5.23
CA GLN A 240 -0.32 19.56 6.68
C GLN A 240 1.11 19.77 7.16
N ALA A 241 1.29 20.27 8.39
CA ALA A 241 2.60 20.38 9.02
C ALA A 241 2.49 20.19 10.53
N TRP A 242 3.57 19.67 11.13
CA TRP A 242 3.61 19.47 12.57
C TRP A 242 5.02 19.46 13.13
N SER A 243 5.13 19.48 14.45
CA SER A 243 6.39 19.43 15.18
C SER A 243 6.26 18.44 16.34
N PRO A 244 7.04 17.35 16.38
CA PRO A 244 7.06 16.45 17.54
C PRO A 244 7.73 17.10 18.76
N GLY A 245 8.49 18.16 18.55
CA GLY A 245 9.15 18.94 19.58
C GLY A 245 9.83 20.18 19.00
N PRO A 246 10.50 20.99 19.83
CA PRO A 246 11.12 22.23 19.38
C PRO A 246 12.23 21.99 18.35
N GLY A 247 12.29 22.83 17.31
CA GLY A 247 13.36 22.83 16.32
C GLY A 247 13.19 21.87 15.14
N THR A 248 12.18 20.98 15.19
CA THR A 248 11.84 20.06 14.09
C THR A 248 10.47 20.37 13.53
N VAL A 249 10.34 20.28 12.21
CA VAL A 249 9.06 20.33 11.50
C VAL A 249 8.98 19.18 10.51
N TYR A 250 7.83 18.55 10.42
CA TYR A 250 7.46 17.69 9.32
C TYR A 250 6.36 18.34 8.48
N THR A 251 6.34 18.03 7.19
CA THR A 251 5.22 18.38 6.32
C THR A 251 4.71 17.14 5.60
N ALA A 252 3.41 17.08 5.31
CA ALA A 252 2.81 16.06 4.47
C ALA A 252 2.17 16.69 3.24
N SER A 253 2.42 16.10 2.07
CA SER A 253 1.76 16.46 0.82
C SER A 253 0.37 15.83 0.68
N LYS A 254 -0.41 16.32 -0.28
CA LYS A 254 -1.66 15.65 -0.68
C LYS A 254 -1.36 14.45 -1.57
N THR A 255 -2.05 13.33 -1.35
CA THR A 255 -2.07 12.22 -2.32
C THR A 255 -2.75 12.67 -3.62
N THR A 256 -2.09 12.44 -4.76
CA THR A 256 -2.63 12.78 -6.08
C THR A 256 -2.93 11.54 -6.93
N SER A 257 -2.26 10.42 -6.66
CA SER A 257 -2.55 9.10 -7.24
C SER A 257 -1.88 7.99 -6.42
N ALA A 258 -2.12 6.72 -6.77
CA ALA A 258 -1.43 5.57 -6.19
C ALA A 258 0.11 5.61 -6.40
N ASP A 259 0.55 6.23 -7.50
CA ASP A 259 1.98 6.37 -7.86
C ASP A 259 2.60 7.65 -7.26
N ASN A 260 1.76 8.65 -6.93
CA ASN A 260 2.14 9.88 -6.23
C ASN A 260 1.39 9.99 -4.90
N PRO A 261 1.70 9.09 -3.94
CA PRO A 261 1.07 9.11 -2.63
C PRO A 261 1.54 10.31 -1.80
N THR A 262 0.89 10.54 -0.66
CA THR A 262 1.38 11.46 0.37
C THR A 262 2.86 11.22 0.66
N THR A 263 3.63 12.29 0.69
CA THR A 263 5.06 12.30 1.05
C THR A 263 5.24 13.13 2.31
N VAL A 264 5.86 12.52 3.33
CA VAL A 264 6.28 13.19 4.55
C VAL A 264 7.73 13.66 4.38
N LYS A 265 7.99 14.93 4.67
CA LYS A 265 9.32 15.55 4.63
C LYS A 265 9.72 16.05 6.00
N GLY A 266 10.98 15.89 6.38
CA GLY A 266 11.56 16.29 7.65
C GLY A 266 12.48 17.51 7.50
N TYR A 267 12.32 18.47 8.41
CA TYR A 267 13.06 19.73 8.46
C TYR A 267 13.56 19.98 9.88
N THR A 268 14.77 20.50 10.02
CA THR A 268 15.32 20.90 11.32
C THR A 268 16.20 22.14 11.20
N GLY A 269 16.56 22.73 12.35
CA GLY A 269 17.45 23.89 12.43
C GLY A 269 16.74 25.25 12.49
N THR A 270 17.52 26.32 12.50
CA THR A 270 17.01 27.70 12.49
C THR A 270 17.95 28.58 11.64
N PRO A 271 17.58 28.96 10.40
CA PRO A 271 16.31 28.67 9.72
C PRO A 271 16.12 27.16 9.45
N LEU A 272 14.86 26.74 9.25
CA LEU A 272 14.55 25.34 8.94
C LEU A 272 15.15 24.94 7.59
N ALA A 273 15.89 23.83 7.58
CA ALA A 273 16.45 23.22 6.38
C ALA A 273 15.83 21.84 6.16
N LEU A 274 15.61 21.46 4.90
CA LEU A 274 15.19 20.11 4.53
C LEU A 274 16.34 19.14 4.83
N VAL A 275 16.09 18.14 5.68
CA VAL A 275 17.08 17.10 6.00
C VAL A 275 16.68 15.73 5.48
N ASN A 276 15.36 15.45 5.40
CA ASN A 276 14.86 14.25 4.75
C ASN A 276 13.70 14.59 3.80
N ALA A 277 13.92 14.35 2.50
CA ALA A 277 12.93 14.61 1.45
C ALA A 277 11.83 13.53 1.34
N GLU A 278 12.02 12.39 2.00
CA GLU A 278 11.11 11.25 1.99
C GLU A 278 11.21 10.48 3.32
N VAL A 279 10.79 11.10 4.43
CA VAL A 279 10.70 10.43 5.73
C VAL A 279 9.80 9.21 5.63
N ARG A 280 8.67 9.36 4.94
CA ARG A 280 7.73 8.28 4.65
C ARG A 280 6.87 8.65 3.45
N THR A 281 6.43 7.66 2.69
CA THR A 281 5.39 7.82 1.67
C THR A 281 4.24 6.85 1.90
N GLY A 282 3.06 7.16 1.37
CA GLY A 282 1.92 6.23 1.40
C GLY A 282 1.07 6.25 2.67
N ILE A 283 1.39 7.08 3.66
CA ILE A 283 0.52 7.30 4.82
C ILE A 283 -0.59 8.27 4.42
N GLU A 284 -1.83 7.79 4.40
CA GLU A 284 -3.02 8.57 4.04
C GLU A 284 -3.88 8.86 5.26
N GLY A 285 -4.02 10.13 5.59
CA GLY A 285 -4.85 10.56 6.71
C GLY A 285 -4.41 11.90 7.26
N GLU A 286 -5.02 12.26 8.38
CA GLU A 286 -4.68 13.44 9.16
C GLU A 286 -3.67 13.06 10.24
N PHE A 287 -2.48 13.68 10.21
CA PHE A 287 -1.44 13.45 11.20
C PHE A 287 -1.74 14.24 12.48
N LEU A 288 -1.72 13.53 13.60
CA LEU A 288 -2.05 14.03 14.94
C LEU A 288 -0.89 13.61 15.86
N PRO A 289 0.28 14.26 15.76
CA PRO A 289 1.44 13.87 16.54
C PRO A 289 1.26 14.19 18.01
N ASP A 290 1.87 13.37 18.85
CA ASP A 290 2.20 13.76 20.20
C ASP A 290 3.28 14.86 20.18
N THR A 291 3.42 15.58 21.29
CA THR A 291 4.38 16.69 21.38
C THR A 291 5.21 16.56 22.66
N ALA A 292 6.52 16.66 22.51
CA ALA A 292 7.47 16.73 23.61
C ALA A 292 7.95 18.16 23.85
N SER A 293 8.21 18.51 25.11
CA SER A 293 8.77 19.81 25.50
C SER A 293 10.25 19.97 25.12
N CYS A 294 10.96 18.85 24.95
CA CYS A 294 12.33 18.77 24.46
C CYS A 294 12.56 17.44 23.74
N LEU A 295 13.63 17.33 22.95
CA LEU A 295 13.99 16.12 22.20
C LEU A 295 15.46 15.76 22.45
N THR A 296 15.76 14.46 22.51
CA THR A 296 17.14 13.96 22.46
C THR A 296 17.37 13.16 21.18
N ALA A 297 18.63 12.95 20.81
CA ALA A 297 18.96 12.16 19.63
C ALA A 297 18.70 10.67 19.91
N SER A 298 18.21 9.95 18.91
CA SER A 298 18.16 8.48 18.95
C SER A 298 19.55 7.87 18.78
N ASP A 299 19.75 6.66 19.30
CA ASP A 299 20.95 5.88 18.99
C ASP A 299 20.83 5.28 17.59
N PRO A 300 21.65 5.70 16.61
CA PRO A 300 21.56 5.20 15.24
C PRO A 300 21.92 3.72 15.12
N GLU A 301 22.65 3.14 16.08
CA GLU A 301 23.05 1.72 16.10
C GLU A 301 21.96 0.79 16.63
N VAL A 302 20.90 1.35 17.21
CA VAL A 302 19.76 0.57 17.71
C VAL A 302 18.65 0.55 16.66
N LYS A 303 18.24 -0.65 16.28
CA LYS A 303 17.12 -0.84 15.35
C LYS A 303 15.80 -0.40 16.00
N PRO A 304 15.01 0.47 15.36
CA PRO A 304 13.72 0.89 15.90
C PRO A 304 12.75 -0.28 16.07
N HIS A 305 12.14 -0.34 17.25
CA HIS A 305 11.09 -1.31 17.59
C HIS A 305 10.15 -0.71 18.64
N PHE A 306 8.95 -1.27 18.73
CA PHE A 306 7.97 -0.89 19.75
C PHE A 306 7.73 -2.06 20.68
N GLY A 307 7.84 -1.84 21.99
CA GLY A 307 7.74 -2.90 22.99
C GLY A 307 9.01 -3.75 23.06
N ALA A 308 8.87 -5.06 23.23
CA ALA A 308 10.02 -5.96 23.21
C ALA A 308 10.51 -6.17 21.77
N ALA A 309 11.84 -6.20 21.58
CA ALA A 309 12.43 -6.55 20.30
C ALA A 309 11.94 -7.95 19.85
N PRO A 310 11.57 -8.12 18.57
CA PRO A 310 11.14 -9.42 18.07
C PRO A 310 12.22 -10.51 18.29
N ASP A 311 11.79 -11.70 18.72
CA ASP A 311 12.69 -12.84 18.94
C ASP A 311 13.22 -13.41 17.62
N SER A 312 14.55 -13.39 17.47
CA SER A 312 15.31 -13.99 16.36
C SER A 312 15.96 -15.34 16.72
N THR A 313 15.72 -15.86 17.92
CA THR A 313 16.33 -17.12 18.39
C THR A 313 15.94 -18.29 17.49
N GLY A 314 16.94 -19.02 16.97
CA GLY A 314 16.74 -20.18 16.10
C GLY A 314 16.44 -19.83 14.64
N VAL A 315 16.54 -18.56 14.23
CA VAL A 315 16.56 -18.16 12.83
C VAL A 315 17.96 -18.38 12.26
N SER A 316 18.05 -19.06 11.13
CA SER A 316 19.33 -19.31 10.44
C SER A 316 19.68 -18.17 9.49
N THR A 317 20.96 -18.07 9.12
CA THR A 317 21.38 -17.25 7.97
C THR A 317 20.55 -17.64 6.74
N ALA A 318 20.12 -16.63 6.00
CA ALA A 318 19.42 -16.85 4.74
C ALA A 318 20.31 -17.70 3.83
N PRO A 319 19.74 -18.71 3.15
CA PRO A 319 20.51 -19.59 2.28
C PRO A 319 21.19 -18.76 1.19
N ALA A 320 22.37 -19.22 0.76
CA ALA A 320 22.94 -18.78 -0.51
C ALA A 320 22.01 -19.17 -1.65
N GLU A 321 22.13 -18.47 -2.79
CA GLU A 321 21.37 -18.73 -4.00
C GLU A 321 21.37 -20.23 -4.34
N SER A 322 20.18 -20.80 -4.52
CA SER A 322 20.03 -22.12 -5.12
C SER A 322 20.00 -21.96 -6.63
N ASP A 323 20.66 -22.86 -7.35
CA ASP A 323 20.53 -22.95 -8.81
C ASP A 323 19.05 -22.98 -9.21
N PRO A 324 18.69 -22.40 -10.38
CA PRO A 324 17.31 -22.48 -10.88
C PRO A 324 16.85 -23.94 -10.89
N ASP A 325 15.63 -24.17 -10.41
CA ASP A 325 15.03 -25.52 -10.31
C ASP A 325 15.30 -26.32 -11.59
N GLN A 326 15.64 -27.61 -11.43
CA GLN A 326 15.78 -28.48 -12.59
C GLN A 326 14.47 -28.50 -13.37
N VAL A 327 14.60 -28.23 -14.67
CA VAL A 327 13.48 -28.20 -15.60
C VAL A 327 12.85 -29.60 -15.66
N THR A 328 11.76 -29.82 -14.92
CA THR A 328 10.89 -30.98 -15.11
C THR A 328 10.15 -30.81 -16.43
N ASP A 329 9.99 -31.87 -17.21
CA ASP A 329 9.22 -31.85 -18.46
C ASP A 329 7.87 -31.14 -18.24
N GLY A 330 7.67 -30.05 -18.97
CA GLY A 330 6.46 -29.25 -18.93
C GLY A 330 5.32 -29.95 -19.65
N PRO A 331 4.07 -29.49 -19.46
CA PRO A 331 2.91 -30.16 -20.01
C PRO A 331 2.89 -30.06 -21.54
N ALA A 332 3.01 -31.21 -22.21
CA ALA A 332 2.52 -31.42 -23.56
C ALA A 332 0.97 -31.46 -23.60
N VAL A 333 0.32 -31.45 -22.44
CA VAL A 333 -1.12 -31.60 -22.25
C VAL A 333 -1.65 -30.39 -21.50
N VAL A 334 -2.52 -29.62 -22.14
CA VAL A 334 -3.30 -28.57 -21.47
C VAL A 334 -4.62 -29.16 -20.96
N SER A 335 -5.05 -28.75 -19.79
CA SER A 335 -6.28 -29.25 -19.16
C SER A 335 -6.90 -28.20 -18.25
N GLY A 336 -8.19 -28.41 -17.96
CA GLY A 336 -8.96 -27.53 -17.11
C GLY A 336 -10.31 -28.15 -16.77
N LYS A 337 -11.18 -27.39 -16.12
CA LYS A 337 -12.55 -27.79 -15.78
C LYS A 337 -13.53 -26.66 -16.00
N PHE A 338 -14.58 -26.94 -16.78
CA PHE A 338 -15.70 -26.02 -16.95
C PHE A 338 -16.87 -26.37 -16.02
N THR A 339 -17.44 -25.34 -15.40
CA THR A 339 -18.58 -25.45 -14.49
C THR A 339 -19.71 -24.52 -14.91
N LEU A 340 -20.94 -24.81 -14.48
CA LEU A 340 -22.07 -23.92 -14.56
C LEU A 340 -21.91 -22.76 -13.57
N GLY A 341 -22.85 -21.81 -13.59
CA GLY A 341 -22.79 -20.63 -12.74
C GLY A 341 -22.92 -20.91 -11.25
N ASP A 342 -23.54 -22.04 -10.89
CA ASP A 342 -23.68 -22.55 -9.52
C ASP A 342 -22.50 -23.42 -9.06
N GLY A 343 -21.49 -23.62 -9.91
CA GLY A 343 -20.31 -24.44 -9.65
C GLY A 343 -20.45 -25.93 -10.00
N ASN A 344 -21.62 -26.40 -10.44
CA ASN A 344 -21.78 -27.78 -10.90
C ASN A 344 -21.01 -28.03 -12.21
N PRO A 345 -20.59 -29.27 -12.50
CA PRO A 345 -19.96 -29.63 -13.78
C PRO A 345 -20.75 -29.19 -15.02
N ALA A 346 -20.04 -28.78 -16.09
CA ALA A 346 -20.60 -28.52 -17.41
C ALA A 346 -20.19 -29.62 -18.42
N PRO A 347 -20.87 -30.78 -18.44
CA PRO A 347 -20.44 -31.94 -19.23
C PRO A 347 -20.88 -31.88 -20.70
N GLY A 348 -20.14 -32.59 -21.56
CA GLY A 348 -20.52 -32.82 -22.96
C GLY A 348 -20.42 -31.59 -23.86
N LEU A 349 -19.66 -30.57 -23.46
CA LEU A 349 -19.45 -29.37 -24.26
C LEU A 349 -18.18 -29.53 -25.11
N PRO A 350 -18.23 -29.27 -26.43
CA PRO A 350 -17.05 -29.11 -27.24
C PRO A 350 -16.18 -27.98 -26.69
N VAL A 351 -14.88 -28.26 -26.58
CA VAL A 351 -13.86 -27.29 -26.18
C VAL A 351 -12.98 -27.04 -27.39
N LEU A 352 -12.95 -25.80 -27.85
CA LEU A 352 -12.08 -25.34 -28.94
C LEU A 352 -10.79 -24.80 -28.32
N ILE A 353 -9.63 -25.30 -28.79
CA ILE A 353 -8.31 -24.93 -28.29
C ILE A 353 -7.61 -24.07 -29.36
N GLU A 354 -7.33 -22.82 -29.01
CA GLU A 354 -6.75 -21.81 -29.90
C GLU A 354 -5.46 -21.24 -29.30
N ALA A 355 -4.48 -20.90 -30.14
CA ALA A 355 -3.30 -20.16 -29.70
C ALA A 355 -3.60 -18.67 -29.54
N VAL A 356 -2.99 -18.03 -28.54
CA VAL A 356 -3.15 -16.60 -28.23
C VAL A 356 -1.85 -15.85 -28.54
N ASN A 357 -1.97 -14.58 -28.95
CA ASN A 357 -0.83 -13.69 -29.28
C ASN A 357 0.03 -14.18 -30.47
N THR A 358 -0.60 -14.79 -31.47
CA THR A 358 0.05 -15.25 -32.72
C THR A 358 -0.08 -14.21 -33.83
N GLY A 359 1.02 -13.89 -34.52
CA GLY A 359 1.04 -12.99 -35.69
C GLY A 359 1.21 -11.50 -35.38
N GLU A 360 1.38 -10.69 -36.42
CA GLU A 360 1.36 -9.22 -36.33
C GLU A 360 -0.08 -8.70 -36.21
N GLU A 361 -0.27 -7.61 -35.48
CA GLU A 361 -1.57 -6.92 -35.39
C GLU A 361 -1.98 -6.49 -36.80
N THR A 362 -3.02 -7.13 -37.33
CA THR A 362 -3.53 -6.89 -38.68
C THR A 362 -4.85 -6.16 -38.59
N GLU A 363 -5.04 -5.18 -39.47
CA GLU A 363 -6.28 -4.42 -39.55
C GLU A 363 -7.39 -5.33 -40.13
N GLY A 364 -8.37 -5.70 -39.31
CA GLY A 364 -9.52 -6.49 -39.74
C GLY A 364 -9.85 -7.70 -38.88
N GLU A 365 -10.78 -8.53 -39.37
CA GLU A 365 -11.15 -9.78 -38.71
C GLU A 365 -10.12 -10.88 -39.00
N THR A 366 -9.64 -11.53 -37.96
CA THR A 366 -8.70 -12.66 -38.06
C THR A 366 -9.26 -13.90 -37.38
N LYS A 367 -8.78 -15.06 -37.80
CA LYS A 367 -9.09 -16.34 -37.18
C LYS A 367 -7.89 -16.77 -36.33
N PRO A 368 -8.03 -16.91 -34.99
CA PRO A 368 -6.97 -17.47 -34.16
C PRO A 368 -6.55 -18.86 -34.66
N PRO A 369 -5.24 -19.21 -34.62
CA PRO A 369 -4.78 -20.53 -35.00
C PRO A 369 -5.39 -21.60 -34.09
N VAL A 370 -6.09 -22.56 -34.69
CA VAL A 370 -6.72 -23.68 -33.99
C VAL A 370 -5.67 -24.76 -33.75
N LEU A 371 -5.45 -25.13 -32.49
CA LEU A 371 -4.56 -26.22 -32.10
C LEU A 371 -5.29 -27.56 -32.10
N GLY A 372 -6.58 -27.55 -31.78
CA GLY A 372 -7.44 -28.74 -31.83
C GLY A 372 -8.75 -28.56 -31.08
N GLN A 373 -9.43 -29.67 -30.83
CA GLN A 373 -10.70 -29.73 -30.11
C GLN A 373 -10.73 -30.93 -29.14
N THR A 374 -11.48 -30.79 -28.06
CA THR A 374 -11.81 -31.88 -27.13
C THR A 374 -13.25 -31.72 -26.64
N THR A 375 -13.71 -32.52 -25.69
CA THR A 375 -15.04 -32.40 -25.09
C THR A 375 -14.95 -32.53 -23.57
N THR A 376 -15.76 -31.77 -22.84
CA THR A 376 -15.81 -31.88 -21.38
C THR A 376 -16.38 -33.24 -20.96
N ALA A 377 -15.69 -33.87 -20.01
CA ALA A 377 -16.12 -35.11 -19.36
C ALA A 377 -17.33 -34.87 -18.43
N SER A 378 -17.85 -35.94 -17.82
CA SER A 378 -19.02 -35.88 -16.92
C SER A 378 -18.83 -34.97 -15.70
N ASP A 379 -17.58 -34.81 -15.25
CA ASP A 379 -17.20 -33.94 -14.14
C ASP A 379 -16.81 -32.52 -14.59
N GLY A 380 -16.99 -32.20 -15.88
CA GLY A 380 -16.67 -30.91 -16.48
C GLY A 380 -15.20 -30.74 -16.86
N SER A 381 -14.34 -31.71 -16.54
CA SER A 381 -12.93 -31.66 -16.89
C SER A 381 -12.71 -31.81 -18.39
N TRP A 382 -11.64 -31.23 -18.91
CA TRP A 382 -11.21 -31.38 -20.29
C TRP A 382 -9.68 -31.46 -20.35
N SER A 383 -9.18 -32.13 -21.37
CA SER A 383 -7.74 -32.30 -21.60
C SER A 383 -7.46 -32.40 -23.09
N PHE A 384 -6.33 -31.84 -23.51
CA PHE A 384 -5.88 -31.84 -24.89
C PHE A 384 -4.35 -31.94 -24.96
N THR A 385 -3.87 -32.92 -25.72
CA THR A 385 -2.45 -33.08 -26.02
C THR A 385 -2.08 -32.23 -27.23
N LEU A 386 -1.08 -31.37 -27.08
CA LEU A 386 -0.56 -30.54 -28.16
C LEU A 386 0.01 -31.42 -29.30
N PRO A 387 -0.10 -30.97 -30.56
CA PRO A 387 0.51 -31.67 -31.68
C PRO A 387 2.04 -31.61 -31.58
N ASP A 388 2.72 -32.67 -32.05
CA ASP A 388 4.19 -32.76 -32.06
C ASP A 388 4.85 -31.66 -32.90
N THR A 389 4.14 -31.15 -33.90
CA THR A 389 4.56 -30.02 -34.74
C THR A 389 3.52 -28.91 -34.65
N LEU A 390 3.93 -27.74 -34.16
CA LEU A 390 3.08 -26.56 -34.12
C LEU A 390 3.02 -25.89 -35.51
N PRO A 391 1.90 -25.23 -35.85
CA PRO A 391 1.84 -24.32 -36.99
C PRO A 391 2.98 -23.28 -36.94
N ALA A 392 3.49 -22.86 -38.11
CA ALA A 392 4.71 -22.03 -38.17
C ALA A 392 4.58 -20.68 -37.47
N ASP A 393 3.42 -20.04 -37.58
CA ASP A 393 3.06 -18.79 -36.90
C ASP A 393 2.93 -18.98 -35.37
N VAL A 394 2.37 -20.11 -34.93
CA VAL A 394 2.31 -20.50 -33.52
C VAL A 394 3.71 -20.76 -32.98
N GLN A 395 4.57 -21.49 -33.71
CA GLN A 395 5.95 -21.75 -33.30
C GLN A 395 6.75 -20.46 -33.20
N ALA A 396 6.60 -19.53 -34.16
CA ALA A 396 7.23 -18.22 -34.09
C ALA A 396 6.80 -17.42 -32.85
N ALA A 397 5.51 -17.48 -32.48
CA ALA A 397 5.01 -16.84 -31.27
C ALA A 397 5.60 -17.49 -30.01
N VAL A 398 5.69 -18.82 -29.95
CA VAL A 398 6.34 -19.57 -28.86
C VAL A 398 7.80 -19.16 -28.69
N ASP A 399 8.55 -19.11 -29.79
CA ASP A 399 9.98 -18.75 -29.77
C ASP A 399 10.17 -17.30 -29.30
N GLN A 400 9.30 -16.39 -29.76
CA GLN A 400 9.28 -14.99 -29.29
C GLN A 400 8.86 -14.86 -27.83
N ASN A 401 8.03 -15.77 -27.32
CA ASN A 401 7.48 -15.74 -25.96
C ASN A 401 8.30 -16.60 -24.99
N GLY A 402 9.62 -16.72 -25.22
CA GLY A 402 10.54 -17.43 -24.33
C GLY A 402 10.29 -18.95 -24.24
N GLY A 403 9.60 -19.54 -25.22
CA GLY A 403 9.22 -20.95 -25.25
C GLY A 403 7.84 -21.27 -24.66
N ALA A 404 7.11 -20.27 -24.13
CA ALA A 404 5.78 -20.48 -23.55
C ALA A 404 4.68 -20.29 -24.61
N LEU A 405 3.73 -21.23 -24.68
CA LEU A 405 2.55 -21.15 -25.55
C LEU A 405 1.33 -20.72 -24.73
N ASN A 406 0.82 -19.51 -24.97
CA ASN A 406 -0.46 -19.08 -24.41
C ASN A 406 -1.61 -19.74 -25.19
N VAL A 407 -2.54 -20.38 -24.48
CA VAL A 407 -3.67 -21.09 -25.05
C VAL A 407 -4.98 -20.47 -24.56
N SER A 408 -5.99 -20.42 -25.42
CA SER A 408 -7.38 -20.14 -25.07
C SER A 408 -8.21 -21.40 -25.31
N ALA A 409 -8.81 -21.93 -24.26
CA ALA A 409 -9.79 -23.00 -24.34
C ALA A 409 -11.20 -22.41 -24.20
N THR A 410 -12.02 -22.60 -25.23
CA THR A 410 -13.36 -22.02 -25.33
C THR A 410 -14.40 -23.14 -25.33
N ALA A 411 -15.27 -23.18 -24.32
CA ALA A 411 -16.48 -24.01 -24.31
C ALA A 411 -17.71 -23.12 -24.48
N ALA A 412 -18.61 -23.45 -25.39
CA ALA A 412 -19.79 -22.62 -25.65
C ALA A 412 -21.05 -23.46 -25.83
N GLY A 413 -22.17 -22.92 -25.34
CA GLY A 413 -23.47 -23.55 -25.47
C GLY A 413 -24.59 -22.58 -25.15
N LYS A 414 -25.80 -23.12 -25.04
CA LYS A 414 -26.99 -22.37 -24.63
C LYS A 414 -27.68 -23.06 -23.47
N THR A 415 -28.22 -22.27 -22.55
CA THR A 415 -29.07 -22.78 -21.47
C THR A 415 -30.38 -23.34 -22.02
N SER A 416 -31.15 -24.04 -21.18
CA SER A 416 -32.52 -24.44 -21.48
C SER A 416 -33.46 -23.27 -21.82
N SER A 417 -33.17 -22.07 -21.32
CA SER A 417 -33.90 -20.84 -21.66
C SER A 417 -33.36 -20.13 -22.93
N GLY A 418 -32.35 -20.69 -23.58
CA GLY A 418 -31.77 -20.16 -24.81
C GLY A 418 -30.72 -19.06 -24.62
N VAL A 419 -30.30 -18.77 -23.37
CA VAL A 419 -29.24 -17.80 -23.10
C VAL A 419 -27.89 -18.39 -23.49
N PRO A 420 -27.10 -17.71 -24.34
CA PRO A 420 -25.76 -18.18 -24.69
C PRO A 420 -24.81 -18.06 -23.49
N LEU A 421 -24.09 -19.14 -23.20
CA LEU A 421 -23.03 -19.17 -22.20
C LEU A 421 -21.69 -19.53 -22.86
N VAL A 422 -20.61 -18.94 -22.34
CA VAL A 422 -19.23 -19.21 -22.78
C VAL A 422 -18.32 -19.43 -21.57
N GLY A 423 -17.55 -20.51 -21.57
CA GLY A 423 -16.43 -20.76 -20.67
C GLY A 423 -15.13 -20.44 -21.38
N LEU A 424 -14.28 -19.64 -20.75
CA LEU A 424 -13.01 -19.20 -21.32
C LEU A 424 -11.90 -19.43 -20.31
N ASP A 425 -11.04 -20.38 -20.62
CA ASP A 425 -9.87 -20.73 -19.83
C ASP A 425 -8.60 -20.34 -20.61
N HIS A 426 -7.58 -19.85 -19.90
CA HIS A 426 -6.32 -19.38 -20.49
C HIS A 426 -5.12 -20.11 -19.86
N PRO A 427 -4.93 -21.41 -20.13
CA PRO A 427 -3.76 -22.13 -19.68
C PRO A 427 -2.52 -21.79 -20.51
N VAL A 428 -1.35 -22.10 -19.95
CA VAL A 428 -0.05 -21.94 -20.62
C VAL A 428 0.58 -23.32 -20.78
N ALA A 429 1.06 -23.60 -21.98
CA ALA A 429 1.80 -24.82 -22.28
C ALA A 429 3.28 -24.54 -22.50
N ALA A 430 4.10 -25.58 -22.33
CA ALA A 430 5.54 -25.52 -22.54
C ALA A 430 5.96 -26.54 -23.61
N PRO A 431 5.77 -26.23 -24.91
CA PRO A 431 6.22 -27.11 -25.98
C PRO A 431 7.75 -27.19 -26.03
N LYS A 432 8.28 -28.32 -26.52
CA LYS A 432 9.72 -28.50 -26.74
C LYS A 432 10.20 -27.56 -27.83
N THR A 433 11.35 -26.93 -27.61
CA THR A 433 11.98 -26.08 -28.64
C THR A 433 12.49 -26.96 -29.79
N PRO A 434 12.20 -26.63 -31.07
CA PRO A 434 12.67 -27.43 -32.20
C PRO A 434 14.20 -27.52 -32.28
N ALA A 435 14.91 -26.47 -31.85
CA ALA A 435 16.38 -26.40 -31.93
C ALA A 435 17.10 -27.29 -30.90
N THR A 436 16.54 -27.50 -29.70
CA THR A 436 17.22 -28.24 -28.62
C THR A 436 16.49 -29.52 -28.20
N GLY A 437 15.25 -29.72 -28.63
CA GLY A 437 14.39 -30.81 -28.19
C GLY A 437 13.99 -30.73 -26.71
N LYS A 438 14.27 -29.60 -26.04
CA LYS A 438 14.00 -29.36 -24.62
C LYS A 438 13.08 -28.15 -24.45
N ILE A 439 12.36 -28.12 -23.34
CA ILE A 439 11.58 -26.96 -22.91
C ILE A 439 12.47 -25.93 -22.19
N THR A 440 12.07 -24.66 -22.20
CA THR A 440 12.81 -23.60 -21.49
C THR A 440 12.41 -23.54 -20.02
N ALA A 441 13.29 -23.04 -19.14
CA ALA A 441 12.97 -22.86 -17.72
C ALA A 441 11.79 -21.89 -17.51
N PHE A 442 11.73 -20.82 -18.32
CA PHE A 442 10.62 -19.87 -18.32
C PHE A 442 9.28 -20.54 -18.65
N ALA A 443 9.23 -21.33 -19.72
CA ALA A 443 8.02 -22.04 -20.13
C ALA A 443 7.59 -23.08 -19.08
N ALA A 444 8.54 -23.79 -18.49
CA ALA A 444 8.27 -24.74 -17.40
C ALA A 444 7.60 -24.04 -16.20
N ALA A 445 8.16 -22.92 -15.75
CA ALA A 445 7.61 -22.16 -14.64
C ALA A 445 6.24 -21.55 -15.00
N ALA A 446 6.06 -21.08 -16.24
CA ALA A 446 4.81 -20.46 -16.69
C ALA A 446 3.65 -21.46 -16.77
N SER A 447 3.95 -22.69 -17.14
CA SER A 447 2.98 -23.78 -17.27
C SER A 447 2.73 -24.57 -15.97
N SER A 448 3.42 -24.20 -14.88
CA SER A 448 3.32 -24.90 -13.58
C SER A 448 2.09 -24.52 -12.75
N GLU A 449 1.15 -23.74 -13.30
CA GLU A 449 -0.09 -23.36 -12.63
C GLU A 449 -1.00 -24.58 -12.39
N PRO A 450 -1.70 -24.64 -11.24
CA PRO A 450 -2.64 -25.72 -10.94
C PRO A 450 -3.81 -25.74 -11.92
N THR A 451 -4.51 -26.87 -11.99
CA THR A 451 -5.65 -27.07 -12.90
C THR A 451 -6.74 -26.00 -12.69
N HIS A 452 -7.07 -25.26 -13.74
CA HIS A 452 -8.03 -24.15 -13.66
C HIS A 452 -9.47 -24.68 -13.63
N THR A 453 -10.31 -24.12 -12.75
CA THR A 453 -11.77 -24.32 -12.77
C THR A 453 -12.44 -23.01 -13.16
N VAL A 454 -13.15 -23.02 -14.29
CA VAL A 454 -13.77 -21.83 -14.88
C VAL A 454 -15.27 -22.05 -15.00
N ALA A 455 -16.06 -21.18 -14.36
CA ALA A 455 -17.50 -21.13 -14.61
C ALA A 455 -17.79 -20.48 -15.98
N LEU A 456 -18.66 -21.11 -16.76
CA LEU A 456 -19.28 -20.50 -17.94
C LEU A 456 -19.97 -19.21 -17.53
N ILE A 457 -19.86 -18.16 -18.34
CA ILE A 457 -20.50 -16.86 -18.11
C ILE A 457 -21.48 -16.52 -19.22
N PRO A 458 -22.48 -15.66 -18.96
CA PRO A 458 -23.36 -15.18 -20.02
C PRO A 458 -22.60 -14.43 -21.09
N ALA A 459 -22.89 -14.76 -22.35
CA ALA A 459 -22.39 -14.05 -23.51
C ALA A 459 -23.51 -13.25 -24.16
N LEU A 460 -23.16 -12.33 -25.06
CA LEU A 460 -24.16 -11.68 -25.90
C LEU A 460 -24.56 -12.63 -27.05
N PRO A 461 -25.84 -12.71 -27.41
CA PRO A 461 -26.25 -13.34 -28.67
C PRO A 461 -25.53 -12.66 -29.84
N ALA A 462 -25.16 -13.43 -30.86
CA ALA A 462 -24.53 -12.86 -32.04
C ALA A 462 -25.43 -11.79 -32.70
N GLY A 463 -24.84 -10.63 -33.02
CA GLY A 463 -25.56 -9.50 -33.61
C GLY A 463 -26.42 -8.68 -32.65
N ALA A 464 -26.49 -9.06 -31.36
CA ALA A 464 -27.17 -8.24 -30.36
C ALA A 464 -26.43 -6.90 -30.17
N THR A 465 -27.20 -5.85 -29.87
CA THR A 465 -26.63 -4.57 -29.44
C THR A 465 -25.85 -4.78 -28.16
N ASP A 466 -24.56 -4.49 -28.20
CA ASP A 466 -23.69 -4.63 -27.05
C ASP A 466 -23.81 -3.39 -26.16
N PRO A 467 -24.32 -3.51 -24.92
CA PRO A 467 -24.43 -2.38 -23.99
C PRO A 467 -23.04 -1.84 -23.57
N GLY A 468 -21.97 -2.60 -23.80
CA GLY A 468 -20.57 -2.20 -23.65
C GLY A 468 -19.92 -1.69 -24.94
N ALA A 469 -20.67 -1.47 -26.04
CA ALA A 469 -20.12 -1.09 -27.34
C ALA A 469 -19.45 0.29 -27.35
N THR A 470 -20.01 1.25 -26.60
CA THR A 470 -19.40 2.56 -26.42
C THR A 470 -18.40 2.54 -25.28
N ASP A 471 -17.37 3.38 -25.32
CA ASP A 471 -16.50 3.57 -24.16
C ASP A 471 -17.27 4.29 -23.03
N PRO A 472 -16.93 4.01 -21.75
CA PRO A 472 -17.53 4.70 -20.61
C PRO A 472 -17.24 6.20 -20.64
N THR A 473 -18.17 7.03 -20.17
CA THR A 473 -17.91 8.48 -20.00
C THR A 473 -16.85 8.71 -18.90
N PRO A 474 -16.17 9.87 -18.87
CA PRO A 474 -15.23 10.19 -17.79
C PRO A 474 -15.84 10.07 -16.39
N GLU A 475 -17.10 10.47 -16.22
CA GLU A 475 -17.82 10.41 -14.94
C GLU A 475 -18.09 8.97 -14.51
N GLN A 476 -18.48 8.11 -15.45
CA GLN A 476 -18.67 6.68 -15.19
C GLN A 476 -17.33 6.03 -14.81
N ALA A 477 -16.30 6.27 -15.62
CA ALA A 477 -14.97 5.70 -15.42
C ALA A 477 -14.38 6.09 -14.04
N ALA A 478 -14.62 7.31 -13.56
CA ALA A 478 -14.11 7.80 -12.27
C ALA A 478 -14.65 7.05 -11.05
N THR A 479 -15.76 6.30 -11.21
CA THR A 479 -16.40 5.54 -10.11
C THR A 479 -16.11 4.05 -10.16
N THR A 480 -15.23 3.59 -11.05
CA THR A 480 -14.87 2.18 -11.19
C THR A 480 -13.90 1.72 -10.09
N TYR A 481 -13.84 0.41 -9.85
CA TYR A 481 -12.79 -0.17 -8.99
C TYR A 481 -11.39 0.20 -9.48
N ALA A 482 -11.18 0.19 -10.79
CA ALA A 482 -9.90 0.54 -11.39
C ALA A 482 -9.51 2.01 -11.15
N ALA A 483 -10.45 2.94 -11.17
CA ALA A 483 -10.21 4.34 -10.82
C ALA A 483 -9.91 4.53 -9.33
N LEU A 484 -10.62 3.82 -8.44
CA LEU A 484 -10.28 3.81 -7.01
C LEU A 484 -8.85 3.28 -6.80
N ARG A 485 -8.48 2.21 -7.50
CA ARG A 485 -7.13 1.66 -7.48
C ARG A 485 -6.08 2.67 -7.94
N GLU A 486 -6.30 3.35 -9.08
CA GLU A 486 -5.40 4.38 -9.62
C GLU A 486 -5.28 5.61 -8.71
N SER A 487 -6.35 5.98 -8.00
CA SER A 487 -6.34 7.10 -7.06
C SER A 487 -5.55 6.84 -5.79
N GLY A 488 -5.17 5.57 -5.53
CA GLY A 488 -4.54 5.14 -4.29
C GLY A 488 -5.54 4.70 -3.21
N ALA A 489 -6.85 4.81 -3.45
CA ALA A 489 -7.89 4.51 -2.46
C ALA A 489 -7.88 3.06 -1.93
N VAL A 490 -7.45 2.12 -2.79
CA VAL A 490 -7.46 0.69 -2.53
C VAL A 490 -6.07 0.23 -2.15
N ASP A 491 -5.97 -0.57 -1.09
CA ASP A 491 -4.72 -1.13 -0.59
C ASP A 491 -4.09 -2.10 -1.62
N PRO A 492 -2.77 -2.08 -1.87
CA PRO A 492 -2.13 -3.04 -2.78
C PRO A 492 -2.23 -4.51 -2.44
N ASP A 493 -2.44 -4.84 -1.17
CA ASP A 493 -2.66 -6.23 -0.75
C ASP A 493 -4.14 -6.64 -0.83
N GLU A 494 -5.07 -5.71 -1.11
CA GLU A 494 -6.50 -6.03 -1.26
C GLU A 494 -6.73 -6.82 -2.56
N PRO A 495 -7.40 -7.99 -2.53
CA PRO A 495 -7.64 -8.81 -3.71
C PRO A 495 -8.42 -8.04 -4.79
N THR A 496 -7.97 -8.13 -6.05
CA THR A 496 -8.75 -7.61 -7.17
C THR A 496 -10.10 -8.35 -7.24
N PRO A 497 -11.24 -7.65 -7.29
CA PRO A 497 -12.54 -8.28 -7.49
C PRO A 497 -12.55 -9.10 -8.78
N LEU A 498 -13.05 -10.33 -8.68
CA LEU A 498 -13.18 -11.23 -9.81
C LEU A 498 -14.10 -10.64 -10.88
N TRP A 499 -15.17 -9.99 -10.46
CA TRP A 499 -16.11 -9.27 -11.30
C TRP A 499 -15.95 -7.76 -11.10
N GLN A 500 -15.91 -7.02 -12.21
CA GLN A 500 -15.75 -5.57 -12.22
C GLN A 500 -16.65 -4.95 -13.29
N SER A 501 -16.91 -3.66 -13.18
CA SER A 501 -17.49 -2.86 -14.26
C SER A 501 -16.51 -1.77 -14.65
N ASP A 502 -16.45 -1.47 -15.95
CA ASP A 502 -15.69 -0.36 -16.51
C ASP A 502 -16.47 0.98 -16.43
N ARG A 503 -17.66 0.97 -15.82
CA ARG A 503 -18.56 2.15 -15.70
C ARG A 503 -18.93 2.52 -14.26
N SER A 504 -18.73 1.63 -13.30
CA SER A 504 -19.13 1.84 -11.90
C SER A 504 -18.51 0.80 -10.96
N LEU A 505 -18.71 0.96 -9.65
CA LEU A 505 -18.56 -0.14 -8.70
C LEU A 505 -19.75 -1.10 -8.81
N LEU A 506 -19.46 -2.40 -8.79
CA LEU A 506 -20.50 -3.42 -8.67
C LEU A 506 -20.96 -3.53 -7.21
N SER A 507 -22.23 -3.89 -7.02
CA SER A 507 -22.76 -4.23 -5.70
C SER A 507 -22.09 -5.51 -5.17
N GLU A 508 -21.97 -5.64 -3.84
CA GLU A 508 -21.44 -6.86 -3.21
C GLU A 508 -22.26 -8.11 -3.59
N ASP A 509 -23.59 -7.96 -3.76
CA ASP A 509 -24.51 -9.04 -4.16
C ASP A 509 -24.63 -9.20 -5.70
N PHE A 510 -23.67 -8.71 -6.48
CA PHE A 510 -23.74 -8.78 -7.94
C PHE A 510 -23.80 -10.24 -8.43
N ASN A 511 -24.91 -10.61 -9.08
CA ASN A 511 -25.08 -11.91 -9.71
C ASN A 511 -25.03 -11.78 -11.25
N PRO A 512 -23.96 -12.26 -11.91
CA PRO A 512 -23.86 -12.20 -13.38
C PRO A 512 -24.86 -13.13 -14.08
N TYR A 513 -25.45 -14.11 -13.39
CA TYR A 513 -26.38 -15.10 -13.94
C TYR A 513 -27.85 -14.69 -13.84
N LEU A 514 -28.15 -13.50 -13.33
CA LEU A 514 -29.51 -12.97 -13.38
C LEU A 514 -29.75 -12.32 -14.75
N VAL A 515 -30.33 -13.08 -15.69
CA VAL A 515 -30.59 -12.63 -17.06
C VAL A 515 -32.09 -12.48 -17.27
N ASN A 516 -32.53 -11.27 -17.65
CA ASN A 516 -33.94 -10.92 -17.82
C ASN A 516 -34.82 -11.29 -16.60
N GLY A 517 -34.29 -11.12 -15.38
CA GLY A 517 -34.99 -11.42 -14.13
C GLY A 517 -35.06 -12.89 -13.75
N SER A 518 -34.50 -13.80 -14.56
CA SER A 518 -34.37 -15.23 -14.23
C SER A 518 -32.92 -15.57 -13.91
N ASP A 519 -32.71 -16.29 -12.81
CA ASP A 519 -31.41 -16.88 -12.53
C ASP A 519 -31.18 -18.08 -13.47
N ILE A 520 -30.06 -18.07 -14.19
CA ILE A 520 -29.68 -19.13 -15.12
C ILE A 520 -28.48 -19.96 -14.66
N SER A 521 -27.96 -19.71 -13.45
CA SER A 521 -26.72 -20.30 -12.93
C SER A 521 -26.70 -21.83 -12.93
N ALA A 522 -27.83 -22.47 -12.61
CA ALA A 522 -27.97 -23.93 -12.55
C ALA A 522 -28.60 -24.55 -13.81
N GLN A 523 -28.91 -23.75 -14.84
CA GLN A 523 -29.61 -24.27 -16.01
C GLN A 523 -28.71 -25.19 -16.83
N LYS A 524 -29.29 -26.31 -17.32
CA LYS A 524 -28.58 -27.23 -18.21
C LYS A 524 -28.13 -26.50 -19.47
N VAL A 525 -26.86 -26.67 -19.81
CA VAL A 525 -26.25 -26.13 -21.03
C VAL A 525 -26.19 -27.21 -22.09
N THR A 526 -26.58 -26.86 -23.32
CA THR A 526 -26.52 -27.73 -24.50
C THR A 526 -25.56 -27.12 -25.53
N PRO A 527 -24.70 -27.94 -26.17
CA PRO A 527 -23.80 -27.45 -27.20
C PRO A 527 -24.57 -27.00 -28.44
N TYR A 528 -23.95 -26.12 -29.23
CA TYR A 528 -24.49 -25.74 -30.54
C TYR A 528 -24.28 -26.91 -31.51
N GLY A 529 -25.36 -27.45 -32.11
CA GLY A 529 -25.33 -28.69 -32.89
C GLY A 529 -24.60 -28.59 -34.25
N SER A 530 -23.26 -28.55 -34.22
CA SER A 530 -22.38 -28.62 -35.40
C SER A 530 -20.95 -28.93 -34.95
N GLU A 531 -20.23 -29.77 -35.70
CA GLU A 531 -18.82 -30.09 -35.44
C GLU A 531 -17.86 -28.98 -35.94
N ASN A 532 -18.30 -28.16 -36.91
CA ASN A 532 -17.49 -27.08 -37.48
C ASN A 532 -17.69 -25.76 -36.72
N CYS A 533 -17.06 -25.63 -35.56
CA CYS A 533 -17.05 -24.39 -34.78
C CYS A 533 -15.69 -23.69 -34.81
N TYR A 534 -15.70 -22.36 -34.82
CA TYR A 534 -14.50 -21.52 -34.80
C TYR A 534 -14.79 -20.14 -34.21
N THR A 535 -13.74 -19.44 -33.77
CA THR A 535 -13.83 -18.05 -33.32
C THR A 535 -13.26 -17.10 -34.38
N LEU A 536 -13.90 -15.95 -34.57
CA LEU A 536 -13.29 -14.79 -35.23
C LEU A 536 -12.96 -13.74 -34.19
N GLN A 537 -11.81 -13.10 -34.32
CA GLN A 537 -11.36 -12.01 -33.47
C GLN A 537 -11.20 -10.72 -34.26
N PHE A 538 -11.48 -9.59 -33.61
CA PHE A 538 -11.37 -8.25 -34.17
C PHE A 538 -10.84 -7.28 -33.11
N GLU A 539 -9.78 -6.53 -33.42
CA GLU A 539 -9.27 -5.50 -32.50
C GLU A 539 -10.24 -4.32 -32.41
N ILE A 540 -10.66 -3.98 -31.19
CA ILE A 540 -11.48 -2.79 -30.91
C ILE A 540 -10.58 -1.59 -30.61
N GLY A 541 -9.44 -1.82 -29.97
CA GLY A 541 -8.45 -0.79 -29.70
C GLY A 541 -7.38 -1.26 -28.73
N SER A 542 -6.34 -0.45 -28.59
CA SER A 542 -5.21 -0.71 -27.71
C SER A 542 -4.85 0.50 -26.84
N THR A 543 -4.22 0.24 -25.70
CA THR A 543 -3.76 1.26 -24.75
C THR A 543 -2.53 0.78 -23.99
N HIS A 544 -1.74 1.69 -23.44
CA HIS A 544 -0.60 1.33 -22.59
C HIS A 544 -0.96 1.53 -21.13
N ALA A 545 -0.63 0.54 -20.30
CA ALA A 545 -0.76 0.67 -18.85
C ALA A 545 0.54 0.29 -18.15
N TYR A 546 0.91 1.12 -17.15
CA TYR A 546 2.04 0.83 -16.27
C TYR A 546 1.66 -0.31 -15.34
N THR A 547 2.29 -1.46 -15.57
CA THR A 547 1.98 -2.74 -14.94
C THR A 547 3.02 -3.07 -13.89
N VAL A 548 2.59 -3.42 -12.68
CA VAL A 548 3.50 -3.87 -11.61
C VAL A 548 4.19 -5.17 -12.04
N VAL A 549 5.51 -5.17 -11.99
CA VAL A 549 6.37 -6.31 -12.33
C VAL A 549 7.37 -6.68 -11.24
N GLY A 550 7.33 -5.95 -10.12
CA GLY A 550 8.22 -6.20 -9.00
C GLY A 550 7.92 -5.30 -7.83
N GLU A 551 8.50 -5.65 -6.69
CA GLU A 551 8.44 -4.91 -5.44
C GLU A 551 9.76 -5.17 -4.71
N ALA A 552 10.31 -4.16 -4.05
CA ALA A 552 11.51 -4.35 -3.23
C ALA A 552 11.43 -3.57 -1.93
N HIS A 553 12.15 -4.10 -0.94
CA HIS A 553 11.99 -3.79 0.47
C HIS A 553 13.35 -3.63 1.16
N ALA A 554 13.44 -2.61 1.99
CA ALA A 554 14.59 -2.34 2.85
C ALA A 554 14.11 -1.66 4.13
N TYR A 555 14.62 -2.14 5.26
CA TYR A 555 14.35 -1.56 6.56
C TYR A 555 15.65 -1.22 7.29
N TRP A 556 15.59 -0.20 8.15
CA TRP A 556 16.67 0.28 9.02
C TRP A 556 17.84 0.96 8.32
N ASP A 557 18.88 0.23 7.92
CA ASP A 557 20.00 0.73 7.12
C ASP A 557 20.27 -0.15 5.88
N ALA A 558 19.37 -1.11 5.62
CA ALA A 558 19.41 -1.91 4.41
C ALA A 558 19.07 -1.08 3.17
N LYS A 559 19.43 -1.61 2.00
CA LYS A 559 19.09 -1.02 0.70
C LYS A 559 18.45 -2.06 -0.21
N ALA A 560 17.40 -1.65 -0.90
CA ALA A 560 16.64 -2.47 -1.84
C ALA A 560 17.13 -2.22 -3.26
N SER A 561 17.17 -3.28 -4.06
CA SER A 561 17.35 -3.22 -5.50
C SER A 561 16.33 -4.12 -6.19
N LEU A 562 15.87 -3.70 -7.36
CA LEU A 562 15.03 -4.49 -8.25
C LEU A 562 15.58 -4.37 -9.67
N ASP A 563 15.84 -5.51 -10.29
CA ASP A 563 16.21 -5.59 -11.70
C ASP A 563 15.06 -6.24 -12.49
N TYR A 564 14.64 -5.60 -13.58
CA TYR A 564 13.70 -6.10 -14.58
C TYR A 564 14.35 -5.91 -15.97
N ASP A 565 15.16 -6.89 -16.36
CA ASP A 565 16.07 -6.82 -17.51
C ASP A 565 15.35 -7.10 -18.86
N THR A 566 16.13 -7.11 -19.93
CA THR A 566 15.89 -7.31 -21.37
C THR A 566 15.01 -8.50 -21.76
N LYS A 567 14.40 -9.24 -20.83
CA LYS A 567 13.40 -10.27 -21.11
C LYS A 567 12.15 -9.96 -20.31
N MET A 568 10.96 -10.11 -20.85
CA MET A 568 9.75 -10.13 -20.02
C MET A 568 9.60 -11.51 -19.39
N SER A 569 9.11 -11.56 -18.16
CA SER A 569 8.76 -12.83 -17.50
C SER A 569 7.46 -12.76 -16.70
N SER A 570 6.50 -11.96 -17.16
CA SER A 570 5.29 -11.62 -16.41
C SER A 570 4.05 -12.35 -16.92
N THR A 571 3.20 -12.83 -16.03
CA THR A 571 1.85 -13.34 -16.33
C THR A 571 0.82 -12.33 -15.87
N VAL A 572 -0.06 -11.91 -16.76
CA VAL A 572 -1.08 -10.87 -16.53
C VAL A 572 -2.46 -11.44 -16.78
N ASP A 573 -3.43 -11.06 -15.93
CA ASP A 573 -4.81 -11.51 -16.05
C ASP A 573 -5.43 -11.14 -17.39
N VAL A 574 -6.30 -12.01 -17.90
CA VAL A 574 -7.22 -11.69 -19.00
C VAL A 574 -8.57 -11.31 -18.41
N ALA A 575 -9.14 -10.18 -18.85
CA ALA A 575 -10.52 -9.83 -18.52
C ALA A 575 -11.46 -10.18 -19.67
N VAL A 576 -12.61 -10.78 -19.36
CA VAL A 576 -13.62 -11.22 -20.31
C VAL A 576 -14.94 -10.51 -20.03
N SER A 577 -15.60 -9.97 -21.07
CA SER A 577 -16.87 -9.27 -20.90
C SER A 577 -18.07 -10.21 -20.79
N SER A 578 -19.03 -9.86 -19.94
CA SER A 578 -20.44 -10.29 -19.96
C SER A 578 -21.30 -9.02 -19.94
N GLY A 579 -21.76 -8.57 -21.10
CA GLY A 579 -22.38 -7.25 -21.25
C GLY A 579 -21.38 -6.12 -20.93
N SER A 580 -21.76 -5.20 -20.04
CA SER A 580 -20.90 -4.09 -19.57
C SER A 580 -19.99 -4.45 -18.37
N ASN A 581 -19.99 -5.72 -17.96
CA ASN A 581 -19.23 -6.19 -16.81
C ASN A 581 -18.12 -7.14 -17.27
N TRP A 582 -17.08 -7.26 -16.46
CA TRP A 582 -15.84 -7.94 -16.78
C TRP A 582 -15.52 -8.96 -15.70
N LYS A 583 -15.22 -10.19 -16.11
CA LYS A 583 -14.69 -11.24 -15.24
C LYS A 583 -13.21 -11.41 -15.51
N LEU A 584 -12.38 -11.43 -14.48
CA LEU A 584 -10.98 -11.85 -14.61
C LEU A 584 -10.92 -13.38 -14.76
N GLY A 585 -10.14 -13.89 -15.70
CA GLY A 585 -10.05 -15.33 -15.97
C GLY A 585 -8.70 -15.74 -16.56
N GLY A 586 -7.99 -16.65 -15.90
CA GLY A 586 -6.63 -17.08 -16.28
C GLY A 586 -5.67 -15.90 -16.49
N GLY A 587 -4.58 -16.14 -17.20
CA GLY A 587 -3.65 -15.08 -17.57
C GLY A 587 -2.88 -15.42 -18.84
N VAL A 588 -2.33 -14.39 -19.48
CA VAL A 588 -1.36 -14.55 -20.55
C VAL A 588 0.04 -14.35 -19.99
N THR A 589 0.93 -15.28 -20.33
CA THR A 589 2.35 -15.17 -20.02
C THR A 589 3.05 -14.38 -21.12
N LEU A 590 3.79 -13.37 -20.70
CA LEU A 590 4.59 -12.46 -21.51
C LEU A 590 6.06 -12.81 -21.29
N GLY A 591 6.59 -13.53 -22.27
CA GLY A 591 8.00 -13.86 -22.43
C GLY A 591 8.60 -13.08 -23.60
N GLY A 592 9.94 -13.08 -23.69
CA GLY A 592 10.66 -12.58 -24.86
C GLY A 592 11.56 -11.39 -24.57
N SER A 593 12.45 -11.06 -25.51
CA SER A 593 13.43 -10.01 -25.29
C SER A 593 12.82 -8.59 -25.42
N ALA A 594 12.74 -7.84 -24.33
CA ALA A 594 12.40 -6.42 -24.29
C ALA A 594 13.51 -5.50 -24.85
N GLY A 595 14.72 -6.03 -25.06
CA GLY A 595 15.85 -5.30 -25.65
C GLY A 595 16.41 -4.16 -24.78
N SER A 596 15.87 -3.95 -23.57
CA SER A 596 16.29 -2.93 -22.61
C SER A 596 16.09 -3.42 -21.17
N ALA A 597 16.99 -3.03 -20.26
CA ALA A 597 16.88 -3.33 -18.82
C ALA A 597 16.39 -2.10 -18.05
N THR A 598 15.50 -2.30 -17.08
CA THR A 598 15.02 -1.23 -16.19
C THR A 598 14.92 -1.73 -14.75
N GLY A 599 15.03 -0.82 -13.79
CA GLY A 599 15.07 -1.19 -12.39
C GLY A 599 15.56 -0.03 -11.54
N PHE A 600 15.84 -0.33 -10.27
CA PHE A 600 16.49 0.59 -9.36
C PHE A 600 17.48 -0.17 -8.48
N SER A 601 18.51 0.54 -8.04
CA SER A 601 19.50 -0.03 -7.15
C SER A 601 19.69 0.82 -5.90
N LYS A 602 20.03 0.14 -4.81
CA LYS A 602 20.48 0.72 -3.55
C LYS A 602 19.57 1.80 -2.96
N GLN A 603 18.25 1.62 -3.08
CA GLN A 603 17.25 2.51 -2.48
C GLN A 603 17.04 2.19 -1.01
N GLY A 604 17.01 3.20 -0.15
CA GLY A 604 16.89 3.03 1.30
C GLY A 604 17.65 4.14 2.04
N PRO A 605 17.57 4.18 3.37
CA PRO A 605 16.85 3.25 4.25
C PRO A 605 15.31 3.34 4.16
N TYR A 606 14.59 2.37 4.75
CA TYR A 606 13.12 2.33 4.87
C TYR A 606 12.34 2.45 3.56
N PHE A 607 12.80 1.73 2.55
CA PHE A 607 12.20 1.75 1.22
C PHE A 607 11.30 0.53 1.02
N GLY A 608 10.07 0.75 0.58
CA GLY A 608 9.16 -0.33 0.15
C GLY A 608 8.28 0.18 -0.97
N ARG A 609 8.57 -0.22 -2.21
CA ARG A 609 7.82 0.24 -3.39
C ARG A 609 7.64 -0.85 -4.43
N GLN A 610 6.49 -0.79 -5.08
CA GLN A 610 6.26 -1.49 -6.34
C GLN A 610 7.03 -0.82 -7.48
N PHE A 611 7.29 -1.59 -8.54
CA PHE A 611 7.92 -1.11 -9.77
C PHE A 611 7.05 -1.47 -10.96
N LYS A 612 6.88 -0.52 -11.87
CA LYS A 612 5.95 -0.63 -13.00
C LYS A 612 6.64 -0.39 -14.33
N VAL A 613 6.23 -1.14 -15.34
CA VAL A 613 6.67 -0.99 -16.74
C VAL A 613 5.46 -0.84 -17.67
N PRO A 614 5.56 -0.06 -18.76
CA PRO A 614 4.48 0.06 -19.72
C PRO A 614 4.31 -1.22 -20.52
N ILE A 615 3.11 -1.79 -20.47
CA ILE A 615 2.70 -2.93 -21.30
C ILE A 615 1.55 -2.46 -22.18
N LYS A 616 1.57 -2.85 -23.45
CA LYS A 616 0.45 -2.62 -24.36
C LYS A 616 -0.66 -3.62 -24.04
N TYR A 617 -1.89 -3.14 -23.92
CA TYR A 617 -3.10 -3.93 -23.71
C TYR A 617 -4.01 -3.74 -24.91
N THR A 618 -4.56 -4.83 -25.43
CA THR A 618 -5.47 -4.79 -26.58
C THR A 618 -6.82 -5.36 -26.19
N LYS A 619 -7.88 -4.64 -26.57
CA LYS A 619 -9.27 -5.04 -26.39
C LYS A 619 -9.77 -5.65 -27.69
N TYR A 620 -10.13 -6.92 -27.65
CA TYR A 620 -10.64 -7.66 -28.81
C TYR A 620 -12.11 -7.98 -28.65
N ARG A 621 -12.85 -7.98 -29.76
CA ARG A 621 -14.16 -8.64 -29.88
C ARG A 621 -13.94 -10.04 -30.44
N TYR A 622 -14.54 -11.03 -29.81
CA TYR A 622 -14.60 -12.40 -30.30
C TYR A 622 -16.05 -12.74 -30.68
N THR A 623 -16.21 -13.44 -31.79
CA THR A 623 -17.50 -14.00 -32.23
C THR A 623 -17.34 -15.48 -32.50
N TYR A 624 -18.18 -16.29 -31.88
CA TYR A 624 -18.17 -17.74 -32.03
C TYR A 624 -19.16 -18.19 -33.10
N TYR A 625 -18.67 -18.92 -34.08
CA TYR A 625 -19.44 -19.48 -35.18
C TYR A 625 -19.52 -20.99 -35.04
N CYS A 626 -20.68 -21.56 -35.36
CA CYS A 626 -20.87 -23.00 -35.50
C CYS A 626 -21.75 -23.29 -36.71
N GLY A 627 -21.21 -24.07 -37.65
CA GLY A 627 -21.87 -24.36 -38.93
C GLY A 627 -22.07 -23.11 -39.78
N GLY A 628 -21.13 -22.16 -39.71
CA GLY A 628 -21.20 -20.87 -40.41
C GLY A 628 -22.17 -19.85 -39.79
N VAL A 629 -22.88 -20.20 -38.72
CA VAL A 629 -23.81 -19.30 -38.04
C VAL A 629 -23.16 -18.73 -36.78
N ALA A 630 -23.15 -17.40 -36.67
CA ALA A 630 -22.70 -16.71 -35.46
C ALA A 630 -23.66 -17.04 -34.30
N ARG A 631 -23.10 -17.47 -33.17
CA ARG A 631 -23.87 -17.92 -31.99
C ARG A 631 -23.79 -16.92 -30.85
N SER A 632 -22.59 -16.45 -30.54
CA SER A 632 -22.36 -15.54 -29.41
C SER A 632 -21.18 -14.62 -29.66
N SER A 633 -21.16 -13.49 -28.96
CA SER A 633 -20.04 -12.55 -28.94
C SER A 633 -19.66 -12.16 -27.51
N TRP A 634 -18.36 -11.95 -27.29
CA TRP A 634 -17.79 -11.39 -26.07
C TRP A 634 -16.54 -10.56 -26.42
N LYS A 635 -15.98 -9.88 -25.43
CA LYS A 635 -14.73 -9.14 -25.54
C LYS A 635 -13.71 -9.70 -24.58
N LYS A 636 -12.43 -9.54 -24.92
CA LYS A 636 -11.30 -9.79 -24.02
C LYS A 636 -10.39 -8.57 -23.95
N ILE A 637 -9.83 -8.30 -22.78
CA ILE A 637 -8.67 -7.41 -22.61
C ILE A 637 -7.47 -8.32 -22.36
N ILE A 638 -6.48 -8.24 -23.24
CA ILE A 638 -5.31 -9.13 -23.22
C ILE A 638 -4.05 -8.26 -23.18
N ALA A 639 -3.09 -8.64 -22.33
CA ALA A 639 -1.78 -8.01 -22.28
C ALA A 639 -0.92 -8.47 -23.47
N GLY A 640 -0.22 -7.52 -24.08
CA GLY A 640 0.76 -7.70 -25.14
C GLY A 640 2.18 -7.53 -24.63
N LYS A 641 3.08 -7.06 -25.48
CA LYS A 641 4.50 -6.91 -25.14
C LYS A 641 4.78 -5.61 -24.37
N TYR A 642 5.95 -5.56 -23.73
CA TYR A 642 6.56 -4.35 -23.23
C TYR A 642 6.74 -3.38 -24.40
N ASP A 643 6.17 -2.19 -24.26
CA ASP A 643 6.14 -1.20 -25.31
C ASP A 643 6.13 0.19 -24.68
N ILE A 644 7.16 0.98 -24.97
CA ILE A 644 7.35 2.31 -24.38
C ILE A 644 6.66 3.33 -25.29
N PRO A 645 5.56 3.97 -24.85
CA PRO A 645 4.90 4.97 -25.68
C PRO A 645 5.81 6.17 -25.90
N ASN A 646 5.73 6.79 -27.08
CA ASN A 646 6.54 7.95 -27.41
C ASN A 646 6.40 9.08 -26.36
N GLY A 647 7.53 9.60 -25.88
CA GLY A 647 7.57 10.65 -24.86
C GLY A 647 7.11 10.22 -23.46
N LYS A 648 6.98 8.91 -23.19
CA LYS A 648 6.67 8.37 -21.86
C LYS A 648 7.90 7.69 -21.23
N GLU A 649 7.86 7.51 -19.92
CA GLU A 649 8.95 6.91 -19.15
C GLU A 649 8.98 5.39 -19.39
N ALA A 650 10.18 4.81 -19.47
CA ALA A 650 10.39 3.37 -19.61
C ALA A 650 9.91 2.57 -18.39
N SER A 651 9.81 3.23 -17.22
CA SER A 651 9.33 2.64 -15.99
C SER A 651 8.88 3.71 -14.99
N ARG A 652 8.17 3.28 -13.96
CA ARG A 652 7.70 4.13 -12.85
C ARG A 652 7.80 3.41 -11.53
N MET A 653 8.01 4.18 -10.46
CA MET A 653 7.75 3.70 -9.12
C MET A 653 6.23 3.56 -8.95
N GLY A 654 5.79 2.40 -8.46
CA GLY A 654 4.41 2.14 -8.07
C GLY A 654 4.15 2.52 -6.61
N SER A 655 3.11 1.92 -6.04
CA SER A 655 2.65 2.25 -4.69
C SER A 655 3.73 1.99 -3.64
N SER A 656 3.90 2.94 -2.71
CA SER A 656 4.74 2.77 -1.52
C SER A 656 3.98 2.27 -0.28
N LYS A 657 2.66 2.04 -0.41
CA LYS A 657 1.85 1.46 0.68
C LYS A 657 2.35 0.08 1.13
N VAL A 658 3.12 -0.58 0.28
CA VAL A 658 3.74 -1.88 0.57
C VAL A 658 4.87 -1.81 1.61
N ALA A 659 5.45 -0.63 1.87
CA ALA A 659 6.44 -0.44 2.93
C ALA A 659 5.89 -0.70 4.35
N LYS A 660 4.57 -0.87 4.51
CA LYS A 660 3.94 -1.30 5.78
C LYS A 660 4.19 -2.78 6.08
N ASN A 661 4.55 -3.56 5.06
CA ASN A 661 4.83 -4.98 5.20
C ASN A 661 6.23 -5.23 5.77
N ASP A 662 7.05 -4.20 5.89
CA ASP A 662 8.35 -4.23 6.56
C ASP A 662 8.25 -3.88 8.04
N GLY A 663 9.32 -4.20 8.78
CA GLY A 663 9.49 -3.78 10.15
C GLY A 663 9.10 -4.82 11.21
N PRO A 664 9.15 -4.42 12.49
CA PRO A 664 9.17 -5.34 13.62
C PRO A 664 7.88 -6.13 13.78
N MET A 665 6.73 -5.50 13.55
CA MET A 665 5.42 -6.13 13.74
C MET A 665 5.11 -7.16 12.65
N PRO A 666 5.22 -6.83 11.34
CA PRO A 666 5.14 -7.84 10.28
C PRO A 666 6.13 -8.99 10.46
N TYR A 667 7.38 -8.69 10.85
CA TYR A 667 8.38 -9.71 11.15
C TYR A 667 7.92 -10.62 12.30
N ALA A 668 7.47 -10.06 13.43
CA ALA A 668 7.01 -10.82 14.58
C ALA A 668 5.82 -11.74 14.25
N ASN A 669 4.93 -11.31 13.35
CA ASN A 669 3.75 -12.05 12.90
C ASN A 669 4.06 -13.07 11.79
N SER A 670 5.22 -12.98 11.13
CA SER A 670 5.60 -13.90 10.06
C SER A 670 5.83 -15.33 10.57
N PRO A 671 5.55 -16.38 9.79
CA PRO A 671 5.88 -17.74 10.18
C PRO A 671 7.39 -17.89 10.40
N ARG A 672 7.82 -18.45 11.55
CA ARG A 672 9.26 -18.64 11.85
C ARG A 672 10.03 -19.40 10.75
N ALA A 673 9.37 -20.36 10.10
CA ALA A 673 9.95 -21.12 9.00
C ALA A 673 10.26 -20.28 7.74
N ASN A 674 9.68 -19.09 7.61
CA ASN A 674 9.89 -18.21 6.47
C ASN A 674 11.00 -17.18 6.69
N ARG A 675 11.56 -17.10 7.91
CA ARG A 675 12.52 -16.06 8.31
C ARG A 675 13.97 -16.47 7.99
N GLY A 676 14.83 -15.48 7.81
CA GLY A 676 16.27 -15.65 7.66
C GLY A 676 17.04 -14.38 8.05
N ILE A 677 18.33 -14.53 8.30
CA ILE A 677 19.26 -13.43 8.61
C ILE A 677 20.14 -13.12 7.40
N VAL A 678 20.31 -11.84 7.07
CA VAL A 678 21.32 -11.36 6.13
C VAL A 678 22.45 -10.77 6.96
N GLU A 679 23.67 -11.24 6.77
CA GLU A 679 24.81 -10.75 7.54
C GLU A 679 25.15 -9.30 7.15
N ARG A 680 25.71 -8.54 8.08
CA ARG A 680 26.10 -7.14 7.84
C ARG A 680 27.06 -7.03 6.66
N ASN A 681 26.86 -6.00 5.83
CA ASN A 681 27.61 -5.78 4.58
C ASN A 681 27.52 -6.93 3.56
N THR A 682 26.54 -7.82 3.69
CA THR A 682 26.23 -8.86 2.70
C THR A 682 24.88 -8.57 2.02
N TYR A 683 24.45 -9.44 1.13
CA TYR A 683 23.17 -9.28 0.44
C TYR A 683 22.43 -10.62 0.35
N PHE A 684 21.10 -10.53 0.24
CA PHE A 684 20.24 -11.62 -0.17
C PHE A 684 19.51 -11.22 -1.44
N GLN A 685 19.28 -12.20 -2.33
CA GLN A 685 18.61 -11.97 -3.60
C GLN A 685 17.68 -13.14 -3.92
N LEU A 686 16.50 -12.81 -4.43
CA LEU A 686 15.57 -13.74 -5.03
C LEU A 686 15.71 -13.66 -6.56
N SER A 687 16.24 -14.71 -7.17
CA SER A 687 16.53 -14.87 -8.60
C SER A 687 15.96 -16.17 -9.17
N SER A 688 14.99 -16.78 -8.49
CA SER A 688 14.29 -17.99 -8.94
C SER A 688 12.89 -18.07 -8.36
N GLY A 689 12.03 -18.87 -9.00
CA GLY A 689 10.63 -19.03 -8.61
C GLY A 689 9.73 -17.94 -9.19
N LYS A 690 8.58 -17.72 -8.54
CA LYS A 690 7.54 -16.81 -9.01
C LYS A 690 7.12 -15.87 -7.88
N SER A 691 6.92 -14.61 -8.23
CA SER A 691 6.37 -13.61 -7.31
C SER A 691 4.95 -13.94 -6.88
N THR A 692 4.49 -13.27 -5.81
CA THR A 692 3.06 -13.23 -5.52
C THR A 692 2.33 -12.52 -6.67
N LYS A 693 1.06 -12.86 -6.87
CA LYS A 693 0.20 -12.07 -7.75
C LYS A 693 -0.09 -10.72 -7.08
N TRP A 694 0.27 -9.63 -7.74
CA TRP A 694 -0.11 -8.28 -7.33
C TRP A 694 -1.54 -7.99 -7.78
N SER A 695 -2.37 -7.55 -6.84
CA SER A 695 -3.73 -7.13 -7.11
C SER A 695 -3.79 -5.76 -7.79
N GLY A 696 -4.61 -5.64 -8.83
CA GLY A 696 -4.72 -4.42 -9.65
C GLY A 696 -3.35 -3.90 -10.09
N ALA A 697 -2.50 -4.81 -10.57
CA ALA A 697 -1.16 -4.52 -11.07
C ALA A 697 -1.17 -3.56 -12.26
N ALA A 698 -2.23 -3.58 -13.07
CA ALA A 698 -2.48 -2.64 -14.14
C ALA A 698 -3.95 -2.25 -14.19
N THR A 699 -4.22 -1.07 -14.75
CA THR A 699 -5.57 -0.64 -15.14
C THR A 699 -5.57 -0.42 -16.64
N ALA A 700 -6.35 -1.24 -17.37
CA ALA A 700 -6.51 -1.13 -18.81
C ALA A 700 -8.00 -1.11 -19.15
N PHE A 701 -8.43 -0.19 -20.01
CA PHE A 701 -9.85 0.00 -20.37
C PHE A 701 -10.79 0.07 -19.15
N LYS A 702 -10.32 0.72 -18.07
CA LYS A 702 -11.05 0.90 -16.79
C LYS A 702 -11.36 -0.40 -16.03
N VAL A 703 -10.59 -1.46 -16.31
CA VAL A 703 -10.62 -2.73 -15.56
C VAL A 703 -9.26 -2.92 -14.90
N ALA A 704 -9.24 -3.29 -13.62
CA ALA A 704 -8.01 -3.61 -12.90
C ALA A 704 -7.64 -5.08 -13.14
N LEU A 705 -6.39 -5.34 -13.52
CA LEU A 705 -5.84 -6.64 -13.85
C LEU A 705 -4.75 -7.01 -12.85
N GLY A 706 -4.70 -8.26 -12.39
CA GLY A 706 -3.58 -8.75 -11.61
C GLY A 706 -2.39 -9.14 -12.49
N ALA A 707 -1.19 -9.14 -11.91
CA ALA A 707 0.02 -9.62 -12.58
C ALA A 707 0.95 -10.33 -11.60
N SER A 708 1.87 -11.14 -12.13
CA SER A 708 2.97 -11.77 -11.40
C SER A 708 4.16 -11.91 -12.32
N THR A 709 5.37 -11.87 -11.78
CA THR A 709 6.64 -12.00 -12.49
C THR A 709 7.39 -13.25 -12.02
N GLN A 710 8.07 -13.93 -12.93
CA GLN A 710 9.02 -14.99 -12.60
C GLN A 710 10.39 -14.40 -12.32
N TYR A 711 11.04 -14.88 -11.26
CA TYR A 711 12.41 -14.49 -10.97
C TYR A 711 13.39 -15.39 -11.70
N ASP A 712 14.46 -14.79 -12.19
CA ASP A 712 15.56 -15.44 -12.88
C ASP A 712 16.85 -14.59 -12.75
N ARG A 713 17.86 -14.85 -13.59
CA ARG A 713 19.09 -14.05 -13.62
C ARG A 713 18.91 -12.61 -14.14
N ASP A 714 17.76 -12.32 -14.72
CA ASP A 714 17.40 -11.09 -15.41
C ASP A 714 16.29 -10.34 -14.60
N HIS A 715 15.60 -11.04 -13.69
CA HIS A 715 14.51 -10.54 -12.85
C HIS A 715 14.78 -10.82 -11.37
N LYS A 716 15.13 -9.79 -10.61
CA LYS A 716 15.64 -9.96 -9.24
C LYS A 716 15.02 -9.00 -8.26
N GLN A 717 14.67 -9.52 -7.09
CA GLN A 717 14.50 -8.73 -5.88
C GLN A 717 15.76 -8.90 -5.02
N ARG A 718 16.40 -7.80 -4.60
CA ARG A 718 17.63 -7.84 -3.79
C ARG A 718 17.54 -6.90 -2.59
N ILE A 719 18.15 -7.34 -1.50
CA ILE A 719 18.43 -6.53 -0.32
C ILE A 719 19.91 -6.59 0.02
N ASP A 720 20.51 -5.43 0.23
CA ASP A 720 21.85 -5.22 0.74
C ASP A 720 21.75 -4.83 2.21
N ALA A 721 22.25 -5.68 3.11
CA ALA A 721 22.34 -5.37 4.53
C ALA A 721 23.39 -4.28 4.77
N GLY A 722 23.04 -3.32 5.61
CA GLY A 722 23.93 -2.21 5.97
C GLY A 722 25.05 -2.64 6.94
N SER A 723 25.73 -1.64 7.49
CA SER A 723 26.92 -1.84 8.32
C SER A 723 26.65 -1.75 9.82
N LYS A 724 25.47 -1.30 10.25
CA LYS A 724 25.15 -1.07 11.67
C LYS A 724 25.08 -2.39 12.46
N ASN A 725 25.25 -2.32 13.77
CA ASN A 725 25.52 -3.50 14.62
C ASN A 725 24.36 -4.50 14.85
N GLY A 726 23.16 -4.21 14.37
CA GLY A 726 21.96 -5.03 14.54
C GLY A 726 21.81 -6.09 13.45
N GLU A 727 21.04 -7.14 13.74
CA GLU A 727 20.76 -8.22 12.79
C GLU A 727 19.80 -7.74 11.70
N HIS A 728 20.15 -7.93 10.42
CA HIS A 728 19.22 -7.74 9.31
C HIS A 728 18.41 -9.00 9.10
N THR A 729 17.11 -8.92 9.29
CA THR A 729 16.21 -10.05 9.15
C THR A 729 15.30 -9.87 7.95
N ILE A 730 15.00 -10.99 7.29
CA ILE A 730 14.09 -11.04 6.15
C ILE A 730 13.13 -12.21 6.28
N TRP A 731 12.00 -12.17 5.58
CA TRP A 731 11.10 -13.32 5.52
C TRP A 731 10.30 -13.35 4.22
N GLY A 732 9.99 -14.56 3.74
CA GLY A 732 9.14 -14.77 2.57
C GLY A 732 7.64 -14.62 2.90
N LYS A 733 6.89 -13.98 2.00
CA LYS A 733 5.43 -13.80 2.08
C LYS A 733 4.69 -15.14 2.08
N ASN A 734 5.01 -16.00 1.12
CA ASN A 734 4.26 -17.24 0.84
C ASN A 734 4.95 -18.50 1.34
N GLY A 735 6.24 -18.44 1.69
CA GLY A 735 7.00 -19.62 2.08
C GLY A 735 8.44 -19.32 2.49
N ARG A 736 9.23 -20.39 2.62
CA ARG A 736 10.66 -20.32 2.99
C ARG A 736 11.47 -19.55 1.94
N LEU A 737 12.52 -18.87 2.39
CA LEU A 737 13.45 -18.15 1.51
C LEU A 737 14.17 -19.07 0.52
N SER A 738 14.46 -20.32 0.90
CA SER A 738 15.03 -21.36 0.03
C SER A 738 14.02 -22.03 -0.90
N GLY A 739 12.74 -21.65 -0.85
CA GLY A 739 11.64 -22.32 -1.52
C GLY A 739 10.92 -21.39 -2.49
N LYS A 740 9.62 -21.22 -2.29
CA LYS A 740 8.78 -20.32 -3.09
C LYS A 740 8.31 -19.15 -2.21
N PRO A 741 9.18 -18.19 -1.84
CA PRO A 741 8.83 -17.11 -0.92
C PRO A 741 7.81 -16.14 -1.53
N GLY A 742 7.69 -16.09 -2.86
CA GLY A 742 6.86 -15.10 -3.55
C GLY A 742 7.57 -13.75 -3.56
N ILE A 743 7.56 -13.02 -2.45
CA ILE A 743 8.32 -11.79 -2.24
C ILE A 743 8.95 -11.92 -0.86
N PHE A 744 10.08 -11.27 -0.59
CA PHE A 744 10.57 -11.12 0.77
C PHE A 744 10.44 -9.70 1.31
N TYR A 745 10.23 -9.60 2.61
CA TYR A 745 10.16 -8.36 3.38
C TYR A 745 11.36 -8.24 4.32
N SER A 746 11.56 -7.06 4.92
CA SER A 746 12.75 -6.74 5.72
C SER A 746 12.40 -6.15 7.09
N TYR A 747 13.20 -6.52 8.08
CA TYR A 747 13.27 -5.87 9.39
C TYR A 747 14.72 -5.70 9.81
#